data_AF-A0A9D9IGL7-F1
#
_entry.id   AF-A0A9D9IGL7-F1
#
_cell.length_a   1.000
_cell.length_b   1.000
_cell.length_c   1.000
_cell.angle_alpha   90.00
_cell.angle_beta   90.00
_cell.angle_gamma   90.00
#
_symmetry.space_group_name_H-M   'P 1'
#
loop_
_entity.id
_entity.type
_entity.pdbx_description
1 polymer ?
#
loop_
_entity_poly.entity_id
_entity_poly.type
_entity_poly.pdbx_seq_one_letter_code
_entity_poly.pdbx_strand_id
1 'polypeptide(L)'
;MMLNNAYCSDKYQYTMGKSFFESGNAERRAVFNLFYRTAPENNNWAVVSGTDEVIEMVNSLGNMPESFFEKFLPGDEYAEFRKYLSAMKFTGNIYAMKEGEIAFPKEPVIIVEAPLVQAQVLETPMLCIMNHQMAVATKASRVTRATSKPVSEFGSRRAHGPWAATYGAKAAVIAGCASTSNVLTEVLYGKPSTGTMAHSFISSFGCSVEGEFRAFDTYIKTHMHEGLTLLIDTYDTLRCGIRNAIKAFRANGIDNDYPYGYGVRLDSGDLAYLSIECRKMLDRAGMTGCKIFATNSLDEYLISDLEKQGARIDCYGVGDAIATAKNNPCFGNVYKLVEIDHQPVLKRSEDKIKLINPGFQITYRIAKAGLFRADVTCIRGDSLSRKIERGETITIRDEYDSNKYTTFYKGTYKAKPLQEKAIDGGKTVMERRSLDDKRTYYLENLSRLGASEKRLINPHYYKVDISDTLYDTKMGLLDNIIKEIDSKAISAHVVVDMLYDFIDGTMACHNGQKAAVAARAFIKAHPEMPVLFVCDHHPADHSSFKDYGGIWPMHCITGTRGAEIEEGLAGYATEELTFYKGEDAGTEQYSGFEGANTSGETLDDKLQELGVRRVYVSGIATEYCIKATCSDLLAAGYEVCLLTDALAYVDEDGHEKAIAEMDGMGIKML
;
A
#
# COMPACT_ATOMS: atom_id res chain seq x y z
N MET A 1 6.53 -28.82 21.27
CA MET A 1 7.02 -28.52 19.90
C MET A 1 7.58 -27.10 19.93
N MET A 2 8.84 -26.87 19.52
CA MET A 2 9.30 -25.50 19.25
C MET A 2 8.46 -24.92 18.12
N LEU A 3 8.14 -23.62 18.18
CA LEU A 3 7.38 -22.93 17.14
C LEU A 3 8.23 -22.86 15.86
N ASN A 4 7.78 -23.46 14.74
CA ASN A 4 8.42 -23.28 13.44
C ASN A 4 7.77 -22.08 12.72
N ASN A 5 8.47 -20.95 12.69
CA ASN A 5 7.97 -19.69 12.15
C ASN A 5 7.67 -19.75 10.65
N ALA A 6 8.25 -20.70 9.89
CA ALA A 6 8.00 -20.86 8.47
C ALA A 6 6.53 -21.23 8.15
N TYR A 7 5.82 -21.78 9.14
CA TYR A 7 4.41 -22.16 9.04
C TYR A 7 3.47 -21.22 9.81
N CYS A 8 3.97 -20.07 10.30
CA CYS A 8 3.12 -18.97 10.79
C CYS A 8 2.53 -18.25 9.58
N SER A 9 1.53 -18.88 8.97
CA SER A 9 1.02 -18.47 7.66
C SER A 9 -0.49 -18.60 7.57
N ASP A 10 -1.06 -17.96 6.57
CA ASP A 10 -2.48 -18.03 6.26
C ASP A 10 -2.78 -19.26 5.41
N LYS A 11 -3.91 -19.94 5.69
CA LYS A 11 -4.31 -21.16 4.96
C LYS A 11 -4.42 -20.93 3.44
N TYR A 12 -4.81 -19.74 3.00
CA TYR A 12 -5.00 -19.45 1.57
C TYR A 12 -3.70 -19.53 0.77
N GLN A 13 -2.54 -19.34 1.41
CA GLN A 13 -1.23 -19.52 0.76
C GLN A 13 -1.05 -20.96 0.24
N TYR A 14 -1.57 -21.93 1.00
CA TYR A 14 -1.49 -23.34 0.63
C TYR A 14 -2.62 -23.76 -0.32
N THR A 15 -3.82 -23.18 -0.22
CA THR A 15 -4.90 -23.50 -1.18
C THR A 15 -4.60 -22.95 -2.57
N MET A 16 -4.01 -21.74 -2.69
CA MET A 16 -3.46 -21.26 -3.96
C MET A 16 -2.29 -22.14 -4.43
N GLY A 17 -1.44 -22.57 -3.50
CA GLY A 17 -0.36 -23.52 -3.78
C GLY A 17 -0.85 -24.81 -4.44
N LYS A 18 -1.98 -25.36 -3.98
CA LYS A 18 -2.63 -26.52 -4.62
C LYS A 18 -3.05 -26.19 -6.05
N SER A 19 -3.70 -25.05 -6.28
CA SER A 19 -4.07 -24.63 -7.64
C SER A 19 -2.87 -24.52 -8.56
N PHE A 20 -1.74 -23.97 -8.09
CA PHE A 20 -0.49 -23.93 -8.87
C PHE A 20 0.07 -25.33 -9.12
N PHE A 21 0.02 -26.22 -8.14
CA PHE A 21 0.47 -27.60 -8.28
C PHE A 21 -0.35 -28.37 -9.32
N GLU A 22 -1.68 -28.37 -9.21
CA GLU A 22 -2.57 -29.12 -10.11
C GLU A 22 -2.61 -28.57 -11.53
N SER A 23 -2.41 -27.26 -11.69
CA SER A 23 -2.30 -26.62 -13.02
C SER A 23 -0.90 -26.71 -13.64
N GLY A 24 0.05 -27.41 -13.01
CA GLY A 24 1.42 -27.55 -13.50
C GLY A 24 2.29 -26.29 -13.40
N ASN A 25 1.83 -25.27 -12.65
CA ASN A 25 2.51 -23.98 -12.48
C ASN A 25 3.46 -23.93 -11.27
N ALA A 26 3.51 -24.97 -10.42
CA ALA A 26 4.23 -24.91 -9.15
C ALA A 26 5.73 -24.59 -9.26
N GLU A 27 6.37 -25.06 -10.33
CA GLU A 27 7.81 -24.92 -10.56
C GLU A 27 8.21 -23.71 -11.43
N ARG A 28 7.23 -22.90 -11.85
CA ARG A 28 7.49 -21.66 -12.61
C ARG A 28 8.37 -20.72 -11.79
N ARG A 29 9.29 -20.03 -12.45
CA ARG A 29 10.21 -19.12 -11.76
C ARG A 29 9.51 -17.82 -11.46
N ALA A 30 9.36 -17.48 -10.19
CA ALA A 30 8.67 -16.30 -9.74
C ALA A 30 9.61 -15.35 -8.99
N VAL A 31 9.43 -14.05 -9.18
CA VAL A 31 10.10 -12.99 -8.43
C VAL A 31 9.08 -12.20 -7.64
N PHE A 32 9.29 -12.14 -6.33
CA PHE A 32 8.49 -11.35 -5.42
C PHE A 32 9.34 -10.28 -4.73
N ASN A 33 8.76 -9.10 -4.57
CA ASN A 33 9.38 -8.00 -3.80
C ASN A 33 8.58 -7.76 -2.53
N LEU A 34 9.28 -7.69 -1.39
CA LEU A 34 8.81 -7.13 -0.14
C LEU A 34 9.25 -5.67 -0.05
N PHE A 35 8.31 -4.75 0.07
CA PHE A 35 8.56 -3.31 0.23
C PHE A 35 7.41 -2.67 1.01
N TYR A 36 7.52 -1.40 1.38
CA TYR A 36 6.45 -0.66 2.04
C TYR A 36 6.02 0.58 1.26
N ARG A 37 4.76 0.98 1.36
CA ARG A 37 4.19 2.08 0.53
C ARG A 37 4.40 3.47 1.10
N THR A 38 4.38 3.59 2.41
CA THR A 38 4.45 4.87 3.13
C THR A 38 5.22 4.64 4.43
N ALA A 39 6.18 5.50 4.72
CA ALA A 39 6.85 5.48 6.00
C ALA A 39 5.87 5.91 7.12
N PRO A 40 5.98 5.34 8.33
CA PRO A 40 5.09 5.65 9.44
C PRO A 40 5.24 7.11 9.92
N GLU A 41 4.18 7.66 10.52
CA GLU A 41 4.19 8.94 11.25
C GLU A 41 4.71 10.14 10.43
N ASN A 42 4.33 10.22 9.14
CA ASN A 42 4.78 11.26 8.21
C ASN A 42 6.32 11.40 8.15
N ASN A 43 7.05 10.32 8.46
CA ASN A 43 8.48 10.21 8.19
C ASN A 43 8.72 10.00 6.69
N ASN A 44 9.97 10.12 6.24
CA ASN A 44 10.32 9.86 4.84
C ASN A 44 10.86 8.45 4.59
N TRP A 45 11.29 7.74 5.63
CA TRP A 45 12.02 6.49 5.51
C TRP A 45 11.80 5.56 6.71
N ALA A 46 12.34 4.35 6.61
CA ALA A 46 12.30 3.32 7.64
C ALA A 46 13.68 2.72 7.88
N VAL A 47 13.87 2.09 9.05
CA VAL A 47 15.09 1.33 9.35
C VAL A 47 14.85 -0.15 9.12
N VAL A 48 15.72 -0.79 8.34
CA VAL A 48 15.64 -2.22 8.06
C VAL A 48 16.05 -3.02 9.29
N SER A 49 15.15 -3.87 9.77
CA SER A 49 15.37 -4.90 10.80
C SER A 49 14.41 -6.06 10.53
N GLY A 50 14.85 -7.28 10.79
CA GLY A 50 14.12 -8.54 10.57
C GLY A 50 14.76 -9.47 9.54
N THR A 51 15.75 -9.01 8.77
CA THR A 51 16.35 -9.79 7.69
C THR A 51 16.94 -11.10 8.20
N ASP A 52 17.65 -11.09 9.32
CA ASP A 52 18.26 -12.30 9.88
C ASP A 52 17.20 -13.35 10.25
N GLU A 53 16.11 -12.92 10.91
CA GLU A 53 15.03 -13.82 11.29
C GLU A 53 14.24 -14.32 10.07
N VAL A 54 14.14 -13.53 9.00
CA VAL A 54 13.60 -14.01 7.72
C VAL A 54 14.46 -15.12 7.15
N ILE A 55 15.79 -14.96 7.14
CA ILE A 55 16.69 -16.01 6.64
C ILE A 55 16.60 -17.28 7.50
N GLU A 56 16.54 -17.14 8.83
CA GLU A 56 16.32 -18.28 9.73
C GLU A 56 14.97 -18.97 9.49
N MET A 57 13.91 -18.20 9.26
CA MET A 57 12.59 -18.70 8.91
C MET A 57 12.61 -19.48 7.59
N VAL A 58 13.24 -18.94 6.55
CA VAL A 58 13.36 -19.60 5.23
C VAL A 58 14.16 -20.90 5.34
N ASN A 59 15.26 -20.90 6.09
CA ASN A 59 16.07 -22.11 6.33
C ASN A 59 15.31 -23.19 7.11
N SER A 60 14.26 -22.81 7.84
CA SER A 60 13.40 -23.72 8.61
C SER A 60 12.21 -24.25 7.81
N LEU A 61 12.05 -23.82 6.55
CA LEU A 61 11.01 -24.31 5.65
C LEU A 61 11.32 -25.75 5.19
N GLY A 62 10.39 -26.66 5.44
CA GLY A 62 10.45 -28.06 5.02
C GLY A 62 10.54 -29.06 6.18
N ASN A 63 10.63 -30.35 5.85
CA ASN A 63 10.75 -31.49 6.78
C ASN A 63 9.55 -31.74 7.71
N MET A 64 8.37 -31.19 7.38
CA MET A 64 7.13 -31.54 8.09
C MET A 64 6.49 -32.77 7.44
N PRO A 65 6.00 -33.75 8.23
CA PRO A 65 5.34 -34.93 7.68
C PRO A 65 3.99 -34.56 7.04
N GLU A 66 3.47 -35.40 6.16
CA GLU A 66 2.14 -35.20 5.56
C GLU A 66 1.03 -35.01 6.62
N SER A 67 1.14 -35.73 7.74
CA SER A 67 0.22 -35.62 8.89
C SER A 67 0.22 -34.25 9.58
N PHE A 68 1.24 -33.42 9.34
CA PHE A 68 1.19 -32.01 9.75
C PHE A 68 0.27 -31.21 8.84
N PHE A 69 0.42 -31.36 7.52
CA PHE A 69 -0.37 -30.63 6.53
C PHE A 69 -1.84 -31.06 6.53
N GLU A 70 -2.10 -32.34 6.79
CA GLU A 70 -3.45 -32.90 6.91
C GLU A 70 -4.31 -32.18 7.96
N LYS A 71 -3.70 -31.65 9.03
CA LYS A 71 -4.43 -30.93 10.10
C LYS A 71 -5.16 -29.68 9.61
N PHE A 72 -4.69 -29.06 8.54
CA PHE A 72 -5.31 -27.85 7.98
C PHE A 72 -5.70 -27.97 6.50
N LEU A 73 -5.21 -29.02 5.82
CA LEU A 73 -5.61 -29.46 4.48
C LEU A 73 -6.15 -30.91 4.54
N PRO A 74 -7.31 -31.14 5.20
CA PRO A 74 -7.94 -32.46 5.27
C PRO A 74 -8.54 -32.86 3.91
N GLY A 75 -8.77 -34.15 3.70
CA GLY A 75 -9.41 -34.69 2.48
C GLY A 75 -8.42 -35.40 1.55
N ASP A 76 -8.92 -36.38 0.79
CA ASP A 76 -8.12 -37.18 -0.14
C ASP A 76 -7.66 -36.36 -1.35
N GLU A 77 -8.41 -35.31 -1.72
CA GLU A 77 -8.08 -34.40 -2.81
C GLU A 77 -6.81 -33.58 -2.57
N TYR A 78 -6.31 -33.53 -1.32
CA TYR A 78 -5.05 -32.88 -0.96
C TYR A 78 -3.88 -33.87 -0.84
N ALA A 79 -4.07 -35.18 -0.99
CA ALA A 79 -3.06 -36.19 -0.70
C ALA A 79 -1.73 -35.97 -1.46
N GLU A 80 -1.79 -35.86 -2.80
CA GLU A 80 -0.59 -35.62 -3.62
C GLU A 80 0.06 -34.26 -3.33
N PHE A 81 -0.75 -33.23 -3.02
CA PHE A 81 -0.21 -31.93 -2.65
C PHE A 81 0.47 -31.94 -1.27
N ARG A 82 -0.05 -32.71 -0.29
CA ARG A 82 0.61 -32.91 1.01
C ARG A 82 1.96 -33.60 0.84
N LYS A 83 2.04 -34.60 -0.04
CA LYS A 83 3.30 -35.27 -0.41
C LYS A 83 4.29 -34.31 -1.08
N TYR A 84 3.82 -33.42 -1.94
CA TYR A 84 4.63 -32.34 -2.50
C TYR A 84 5.17 -31.42 -1.38
N LEU A 85 4.31 -30.93 -0.49
CA LEU A 85 4.69 -30.03 0.60
C LEU A 85 5.66 -30.67 1.61
N SER A 86 5.51 -31.97 1.90
CA SER A 86 6.39 -32.69 2.83
C SER A 86 7.80 -32.87 2.29
N ALA A 87 7.96 -32.97 0.97
CA ALA A 87 9.25 -33.03 0.28
C ALA A 87 9.86 -31.65 -0.01
N MET A 88 9.07 -30.58 0.07
CA MET A 88 9.48 -29.22 -0.30
C MET A 88 10.58 -28.66 0.61
N LYS A 89 11.57 -28.02 -0.02
CA LYS A 89 12.61 -27.19 0.62
C LYS A 89 12.82 -25.94 -0.21
N PHE A 90 13.30 -24.86 0.40
CA PHE A 90 13.64 -23.65 -0.34
C PHE A 90 14.89 -23.87 -1.20
N THR A 91 14.78 -23.65 -2.51
CA THR A 91 15.87 -23.79 -3.49
C THR A 91 16.14 -22.51 -4.28
N GLY A 92 15.43 -21.42 -3.94
CA GLY A 92 15.55 -20.13 -4.63
C GLY A 92 16.71 -19.26 -4.14
N ASN A 93 16.69 -18.02 -4.62
CA ASN A 93 17.59 -16.94 -4.20
C ASN A 93 16.83 -15.92 -3.37
N ILE A 94 17.52 -15.30 -2.41
CA ILE A 94 17.01 -14.13 -1.68
C ILE A 94 18.06 -13.02 -1.78
N TYR A 95 17.60 -11.82 -2.10
CA TYR A 95 18.38 -10.59 -2.04
C TYR A 95 17.76 -9.67 -1.00
N ALA A 96 18.54 -9.10 -0.10
CA ALA A 96 18.00 -8.33 1.01
C ALA A 96 18.86 -7.10 1.33
N MET A 97 18.21 -6.05 1.80
CA MET A 97 18.90 -4.97 2.48
C MET A 97 19.49 -5.44 3.81
N LYS A 98 20.67 -4.93 4.13
CA LYS A 98 21.34 -5.16 5.42
C LYS A 98 20.52 -4.56 6.56
N GLU A 99 20.40 -5.27 7.68
CA GLU A 99 19.88 -4.67 8.92
C GLU A 99 20.70 -3.42 9.29
N GLY A 100 20.00 -2.36 9.70
CA GLY A 100 20.53 -1.02 9.91
C GLY A 100 20.57 -0.14 8.65
N GLU A 101 20.22 -0.66 7.46
CA GLU A 101 20.03 0.17 6.27
C GLU A 101 18.81 1.09 6.45
N ILE A 102 18.88 2.30 5.87
CA ILE A 102 17.74 3.18 5.74
C ILE A 102 17.05 2.78 4.42
N ALA A 103 15.77 2.44 4.44
CA ALA A 103 15.00 2.13 3.23
C ALA A 103 13.98 3.23 2.98
N PHE A 104 13.67 3.53 1.73
CA PHE A 104 12.58 4.45 1.38
C PHE A 104 11.35 3.71 0.84
N PRO A 105 10.17 4.36 0.81
CA PRO A 105 8.97 3.73 0.29
C PRO A 105 9.12 3.26 -1.16
N LYS A 106 8.46 2.14 -1.48
CA LYS A 106 8.42 1.49 -2.81
C LYS A 106 9.74 0.88 -3.30
N GLU A 107 10.80 0.94 -2.50
CA GLU A 107 12.04 0.22 -2.77
C GLU A 107 11.95 -1.23 -2.26
N PRO A 108 12.37 -2.25 -3.02
CA PRO A 108 12.44 -3.62 -2.54
C PRO A 108 13.39 -3.76 -1.35
N VAL A 109 12.89 -4.12 -0.18
CA VAL A 109 13.71 -4.43 1.01
C VAL A 109 14.23 -5.87 0.92
N ILE A 110 13.36 -6.80 0.51
CA ILE A 110 13.69 -8.20 0.25
C ILE A 110 13.15 -8.58 -1.13
N ILE A 111 13.92 -9.33 -1.91
CA ILE A 111 13.55 -9.88 -3.20
C ILE A 111 13.72 -11.40 -3.11
N VAL A 112 12.67 -12.16 -3.45
CA VAL A 112 12.66 -13.62 -3.47
C VAL A 112 12.52 -14.08 -4.92
N GLU A 113 13.44 -14.93 -5.37
CA GLU A 113 13.46 -15.50 -6.71
C GLU A 113 13.49 -17.04 -6.62
N ALA A 114 12.33 -17.69 -6.69
CA ALA A 114 12.18 -19.11 -6.39
C ALA A 114 11.09 -19.78 -7.25
N PRO A 115 10.96 -21.12 -7.22
CA PRO A 115 9.74 -21.79 -7.71
C PRO A 115 8.49 -21.19 -7.06
N LEU A 116 7.41 -21.03 -7.85
CA LEU A 116 6.24 -20.25 -7.50
C LEU A 116 5.64 -20.63 -6.13
N VAL A 117 5.44 -21.92 -5.85
CA VAL A 117 4.86 -22.35 -4.57
C VAL A 117 5.80 -22.04 -3.40
N GLN A 118 7.11 -22.24 -3.58
CA GLN A 118 8.09 -21.91 -2.55
C GLN A 118 8.11 -20.40 -2.25
N ALA A 119 8.06 -19.55 -3.27
CA ALA A 119 8.02 -18.10 -3.10
C ALA A 119 6.71 -17.62 -2.48
N GLN A 120 5.58 -18.28 -2.79
CA GLN A 120 4.25 -17.92 -2.33
C GLN A 120 4.07 -18.17 -0.82
N VAL A 121 4.46 -19.34 -0.32
CA VAL A 121 4.24 -19.71 1.09
C VAL A 121 5.04 -18.85 2.07
N LEU A 122 6.08 -18.16 1.61
CA LEU A 122 6.92 -17.27 2.40
C LEU A 122 6.28 -15.91 2.71
N GLU A 123 5.24 -15.50 1.98
CA GLU A 123 4.64 -14.16 2.09
C GLU A 123 4.27 -13.80 3.54
N THR A 124 3.39 -14.59 4.14
CA THR A 124 2.83 -14.31 5.47
C THR A 124 3.88 -14.29 6.59
N PRO A 125 4.71 -15.33 6.77
CA PRO A 125 5.70 -15.32 7.85
C PRO A 125 6.75 -14.23 7.66
N MET A 126 7.14 -13.94 6.41
CA MET A 126 8.09 -12.85 6.11
C MET A 126 7.50 -11.48 6.44
N LEU A 127 6.24 -11.22 6.05
CA LEU A 127 5.54 -9.98 6.39
C LEU A 127 5.37 -9.83 7.91
N CYS A 128 5.05 -10.90 8.63
CA CYS A 128 4.93 -10.89 10.08
C CYS A 128 6.24 -10.42 10.76
N ILE A 129 7.37 -10.99 10.34
CA ILE A 129 8.70 -10.65 10.87
C ILE A 129 9.07 -9.19 10.55
N MET A 130 9.01 -8.83 9.27
CA MET A 130 9.48 -7.53 8.78
C MET A 130 8.59 -6.38 9.24
N ASN A 131 7.27 -6.55 9.29
CA ASN A 131 6.37 -5.49 9.76
C ASN A 131 6.64 -5.12 11.21
N HIS A 132 6.75 -6.11 12.10
CA HIS A 132 7.01 -5.83 13.51
C HIS A 132 8.37 -5.14 13.70
N GLN A 133 9.44 -5.74 13.18
CA GLN A 133 10.78 -5.26 13.48
C GLN A 133 11.11 -3.92 12.80
N MET A 134 10.65 -3.69 11.56
CA MET A 134 10.82 -2.38 10.91
C MET A 134 9.98 -1.29 11.59
N ALA A 135 8.80 -1.61 12.13
CA ALA A 135 8.01 -0.64 12.91
C ALA A 135 8.79 -0.16 14.13
N VAL A 136 9.27 -1.11 14.95
CA VAL A 136 9.98 -0.81 16.20
C VAL A 136 11.29 -0.11 15.92
N ALA A 137 12.08 -0.58 14.93
CA ALA A 137 13.32 0.08 14.52
C ALA A 137 13.06 1.52 14.06
N THR A 138 12.07 1.74 13.21
CA THR A 138 11.75 3.09 12.72
C THR A 138 11.27 4.01 13.85
N LYS A 139 10.50 3.49 14.80
CA LYS A 139 10.09 4.27 15.98
C LYS A 139 11.27 4.60 16.88
N ALA A 140 12.11 3.64 17.21
CA ALA A 140 13.32 3.86 18.01
C ALA A 140 14.28 4.87 17.36
N SER A 141 14.40 4.84 16.03
CA SER A 141 15.13 5.86 15.26
C SER A 141 14.56 7.26 15.47
N ARG A 142 13.23 7.42 15.43
CA ARG A 142 12.59 8.72 15.70
C ARG A 142 12.88 9.19 17.13
N VAL A 143 12.71 8.32 18.13
CA VAL A 143 12.95 8.62 19.54
C VAL A 143 14.42 9.02 19.79
N THR A 144 15.37 8.25 19.27
CA THR A 144 16.81 8.51 19.47
C THR A 144 17.30 9.75 18.75
N ARG A 145 16.64 10.19 17.67
CA ARG A 145 16.93 11.47 17.00
C ARG A 145 16.39 12.70 17.74
N ALA A 146 15.50 12.52 18.72
CA ALA A 146 14.92 13.63 19.48
C ALA A 146 15.91 14.25 20.48
N THR A 147 17.01 13.56 20.80
CA THR A 147 18.02 13.98 21.77
C THR A 147 19.41 13.46 21.38
N SER A 148 20.47 14.08 21.90
CA SER A 148 21.83 13.52 21.82
C SER A 148 22.15 12.59 23.00
N LYS A 149 21.25 12.47 23.98
CA LYS A 149 21.44 11.70 25.20
C LYS A 149 21.13 10.21 24.97
N PRO A 150 21.72 9.29 25.74
CA PRO A 150 21.40 7.87 25.64
C PRO A 150 19.91 7.59 25.88
N VAL A 151 19.34 6.74 25.02
CA VAL A 151 17.97 6.21 25.15
C VAL A 151 18.04 4.70 25.34
N SER A 152 17.31 4.19 26.33
CA SER A 152 17.19 2.77 26.63
C SER A 152 15.77 2.27 26.32
N GLU A 153 15.65 1.11 25.67
CA GLU A 153 14.36 0.46 25.37
C GLU A 153 13.88 -0.34 26.59
N PHE A 154 12.78 0.08 27.23
CA PHE A 154 12.24 -0.45 28.49
C PHE A 154 10.80 -1.00 28.35
N GLY A 155 10.39 -1.39 27.15
CA GLY A 155 9.01 -1.64 26.78
C GLY A 155 8.57 -3.10 26.81
N SER A 156 9.42 -4.04 27.25
CA SER A 156 9.10 -5.48 27.26
C SER A 156 7.76 -5.85 27.91
N ARG A 157 7.33 -5.13 28.95
CA ARG A 157 6.04 -5.37 29.64
C ARG A 157 4.79 -4.90 28.88
N ARG A 158 4.97 -4.15 27.79
CA ARG A 158 3.91 -3.62 26.92
C ARG A 158 3.94 -4.22 25.51
N ALA A 159 5.04 -4.86 25.14
CA ALA A 159 5.17 -5.55 23.87
C ALA A 159 4.08 -6.63 23.71
N HIS A 160 3.69 -6.90 22.46
CA HIS A 160 2.64 -7.86 22.11
C HIS A 160 3.14 -9.32 22.15
N GLY A 161 3.68 -9.74 23.29
CA GLY A 161 4.18 -11.09 23.56
C GLY A 161 5.72 -11.18 23.63
N PRO A 162 6.26 -12.32 24.10
CA PRO A 162 7.71 -12.48 24.33
C PRO A 162 8.58 -12.34 23.07
N TRP A 163 8.07 -12.81 21.92
CA TRP A 163 8.74 -12.66 20.62
C TRP A 163 8.86 -11.17 20.26
N ALA A 164 7.74 -10.44 20.34
CA ALA A 164 7.72 -9.00 20.09
C ALA A 164 8.66 -8.23 21.03
N ALA A 165 8.67 -8.59 22.32
CA ALA A 165 9.56 -7.97 23.30
C ALA A 165 11.05 -8.15 22.94
N THR A 166 11.44 -9.36 22.55
CA THR A 166 12.83 -9.73 22.32
C THR A 166 13.35 -9.18 20.99
N TYR A 167 12.64 -9.43 19.89
CA TYR A 167 13.07 -8.92 18.58
C TYR A 167 12.81 -7.42 18.43
N GLY A 168 11.85 -6.86 19.17
CA GLY A 168 11.62 -5.42 19.25
C GLY A 168 12.78 -4.71 19.96
N ALA A 169 13.26 -5.25 21.09
CA ALA A 169 14.45 -4.74 21.76
C ALA A 169 15.70 -4.77 20.85
N LYS A 170 15.93 -5.87 20.13
CA LYS A 170 16.98 -5.96 19.09
C LYS A 170 16.83 -4.84 18.06
N ALA A 171 15.64 -4.71 17.47
CA ALA A 171 15.34 -3.70 16.46
C ALA A 171 15.57 -2.27 16.97
N ALA A 172 15.21 -1.99 18.23
CA ALA A 172 15.42 -0.69 18.86
C ALA A 172 16.90 -0.36 19.05
N VAL A 173 17.72 -1.34 19.45
CA VAL A 173 19.18 -1.17 19.58
C VAL A 173 19.81 -0.91 18.21
N ILE A 174 19.44 -1.67 17.17
CA ILE A 174 19.90 -1.42 15.79
C ILE A 174 19.62 0.04 15.39
N ALA A 175 18.44 0.55 15.72
CA ALA A 175 18.00 1.88 15.35
C ALA A 175 18.44 3.01 16.30
N GLY A 176 19.41 2.76 17.19
CA GLY A 176 20.13 3.80 17.91
C GLY A 176 20.02 3.74 19.43
N CYS A 177 19.08 2.98 20.01
CA CYS A 177 19.00 2.82 21.47
C CYS A 177 20.36 2.31 22.01
N ALA A 178 20.79 2.88 23.13
CA ALA A 178 22.08 2.56 23.75
C ALA A 178 22.04 1.21 24.49
N SER A 179 20.89 0.88 25.08
CA SER A 179 20.65 -0.38 25.81
C SER A 179 19.17 -0.79 25.74
N THR A 180 18.86 -1.96 26.31
CA THR A 180 17.51 -2.48 26.52
C THR A 180 17.37 -3.02 27.94
N SER A 181 16.17 -3.12 28.49
CA SER A 181 15.91 -3.90 29.71
C SER A 181 15.63 -5.38 29.45
N ASN A 182 15.61 -5.82 28.19
CA ASN A 182 15.21 -7.18 27.84
C ASN A 182 16.37 -8.18 28.01
N VAL A 183 16.28 -9.01 29.04
CA VAL A 183 17.31 -10.02 29.37
C VAL A 183 17.47 -11.07 28.26
N LEU A 184 16.41 -11.48 27.58
CA LEU A 184 16.53 -12.48 26.51
C LEU A 184 17.28 -11.93 25.29
N THR A 185 17.16 -10.64 25.01
CA THR A 185 17.92 -9.96 23.97
C THR A 185 19.41 -9.95 24.28
N GLU A 186 19.78 -9.74 25.55
CA GLU A 186 21.17 -9.87 25.99
C GLU A 186 21.69 -11.30 25.76
N VAL A 187 20.93 -12.32 26.18
CA VAL A 187 21.33 -13.73 26.02
C VAL A 187 21.51 -14.11 24.55
N LEU A 188 20.65 -13.61 23.66
CA LEU A 188 20.69 -13.98 22.23
C LEU A 188 21.68 -13.15 21.41
N TYR A 189 21.92 -11.88 21.77
CA TYR A 189 22.67 -10.93 20.95
C TYR A 189 23.87 -10.29 21.64
N GLY A 190 24.13 -10.61 22.91
CA GLY A 190 25.30 -10.17 23.67
C GLY A 190 25.29 -8.69 24.06
N LYS A 191 24.16 -7.99 23.92
CA LYS A 191 24.01 -6.58 24.33
C LYS A 191 23.61 -6.49 25.80
N PRO A 192 24.44 -5.96 26.71
CA PRO A 192 24.10 -5.91 28.13
C PRO A 192 22.76 -5.21 28.37
N SER A 193 21.87 -5.89 29.07
CA SER A 193 20.61 -5.30 29.51
C SER A 193 20.86 -4.41 30.72
N THR A 194 20.04 -3.36 30.84
CA THR A 194 20.15 -2.38 31.94
C THR A 194 18.87 -2.38 32.74
N GLY A 195 19.00 -2.32 34.06
CA GLY A 195 17.89 -2.24 35.00
C GLY A 195 18.20 -1.30 36.17
N THR A 196 17.14 -0.90 36.87
CA THR A 196 17.24 -0.15 38.13
C THR A 196 16.38 -0.87 39.17
N MET A 197 15.86 -0.15 40.17
CA MET A 197 14.75 -0.63 41.01
C MET A 197 13.36 -0.23 40.48
N ALA A 198 12.32 -0.86 41.03
CA ALA A 198 10.91 -0.56 40.78
C ALA A 198 10.22 -0.08 42.07
N HIS A 199 9.08 0.61 41.95
CA HIS A 199 8.30 1.08 43.10
C HIS A 199 7.93 -0.05 44.09
N SER A 200 7.66 -1.25 43.57
CA SER A 200 7.36 -2.42 44.41
C SER A 200 8.48 -2.74 45.40
N PHE A 201 9.74 -2.59 44.99
CA PHE A 201 10.90 -2.79 45.86
C PHE A 201 10.94 -1.74 46.98
N ILE A 202 10.61 -0.48 46.69
CA ILE A 202 10.59 0.56 47.74
C ILE A 202 9.44 0.32 48.71
N SER A 203 8.24 0.04 48.19
CA SER A 203 7.05 -0.20 49.01
C SER A 203 7.13 -1.45 49.90
N SER A 204 8.00 -2.42 49.56
CA SER A 204 8.19 -3.62 50.40
C SER A 204 8.89 -3.31 51.73
N PHE A 205 9.55 -2.16 51.86
CA PHE A 205 10.13 -1.66 53.11
C PHE A 205 9.13 -0.83 53.94
N GLY A 206 7.85 -0.82 53.55
CA GLY A 206 6.75 -0.11 54.20
C GLY A 206 6.53 1.31 53.66
N CYS A 207 5.29 1.79 53.78
CA CYS A 207 4.86 3.11 53.27
C CYS A 207 5.26 4.26 54.19
N SER A 208 6.56 4.56 54.27
CA SER A 208 7.08 5.70 55.04
C SER A 208 8.37 6.27 54.43
N VAL A 209 8.67 7.53 54.77
CA VAL A 209 9.93 8.20 54.39
C VAL A 209 11.16 7.45 54.91
N GLU A 210 11.06 6.84 56.10
CA GLU A 210 12.12 5.99 56.64
C GLU A 210 12.24 4.67 55.88
N GLY A 211 11.12 4.05 55.51
CA GLY A 211 11.07 2.86 54.66
C GLY A 211 11.77 3.09 53.32
N GLU A 212 11.51 4.22 52.67
CA GLU A 212 12.18 4.64 51.44
C GLU A 212 13.70 4.76 51.60
N PHE A 213 14.17 5.40 52.67
CA PHE A 213 15.61 5.47 52.96
C PHE A 213 16.23 4.07 53.17
N ARG A 214 15.57 3.20 53.94
CA ARG A 214 16.06 1.82 54.16
C ARG A 214 16.12 1.03 52.86
N ALA A 215 15.16 1.22 51.95
CA ALA A 215 15.17 0.59 50.64
C ALA A 215 16.40 1.04 49.83
N PHE A 216 16.68 2.35 49.78
CA PHE A 216 17.86 2.89 49.09
C PHE A 216 19.17 2.41 49.69
N ASP A 217 19.31 2.47 51.02
CA ASP A 217 20.49 2.00 51.75
C ASP A 217 20.73 0.50 51.50
N THR A 218 19.68 -0.31 51.55
CA THR A 218 19.76 -1.75 51.27
C THR A 218 20.18 -2.00 49.83
N TYR A 219 19.59 -1.30 48.85
CA TYR A 219 19.90 -1.49 47.44
C TYR A 219 21.36 -1.17 47.12
N ILE A 220 21.88 -0.06 47.67
CA ILE A 220 23.30 0.30 47.51
C ILE A 220 24.19 -0.79 48.09
N LYS A 221 23.94 -1.24 49.33
CA LYS A 221 24.78 -2.26 49.99
C LYS A 221 24.80 -3.60 49.27
N THR A 222 23.68 -4.02 48.66
CA THR A 222 23.57 -5.31 47.98
C THR A 222 24.07 -5.29 46.55
N HIS A 223 24.22 -4.12 45.93
CA HIS A 223 24.69 -3.95 44.55
C HIS A 223 25.94 -3.06 44.48
N MET A 224 26.75 -3.08 45.55
CA MET A 224 28.06 -2.45 45.52
C MET A 224 28.87 -3.05 44.36
N HIS A 225 29.57 -2.19 43.63
CA HIS A 225 30.34 -2.53 42.42
C HIS A 225 29.52 -2.67 41.13
N GLU A 226 28.28 -2.17 41.12
CA GLU A 226 27.44 -2.05 39.92
C GLU A 226 26.94 -0.61 39.75
N GLY A 227 26.31 -0.31 38.62
CA GLY A 227 25.69 1.00 38.39
C GLY A 227 24.47 1.20 39.31
N LEU A 228 24.47 2.28 40.09
CA LEU A 228 23.45 2.51 41.12
C LEU A 228 22.44 3.57 40.68
N THR A 229 21.19 3.20 40.38
CA THR A 229 20.14 4.18 40.07
C THR A 229 18.92 4.03 40.98
N LEU A 230 18.67 5.04 41.82
CA LEU A 230 17.61 5.03 42.83
C LEU A 230 16.33 5.70 42.32
N LEU A 231 15.18 5.05 42.50
CA LEU A 231 13.87 5.58 42.08
C LEU A 231 13.28 6.50 43.16
N ILE A 232 13.23 7.81 42.88
CA ILE A 232 13.02 8.82 43.92
C ILE A 232 11.61 9.39 44.01
N ASP A 233 10.65 8.90 43.24
CA ASP A 233 9.30 9.47 43.15
C ASP A 233 8.20 8.52 43.65
N THR A 234 8.53 7.62 44.57
CA THR A 234 7.53 6.71 45.16
C THR A 234 6.54 7.42 46.06
N TYR A 235 7.00 8.40 46.85
CA TYR A 235 6.14 9.18 47.75
C TYR A 235 6.14 10.68 47.40
N ASP A 236 7.31 11.32 47.40
CA ASP A 236 7.49 12.72 46.97
C ASP A 236 8.94 12.96 46.55
N THR A 237 9.13 13.29 45.27
CA THR A 237 10.45 13.49 44.64
C THR A 237 11.35 14.48 45.39
N LEU A 238 10.81 15.65 45.77
CA LEU A 238 11.62 16.77 46.27
C LEU A 238 11.65 16.83 47.80
N ARG A 239 10.56 16.43 48.45
CA ARG A 239 10.41 16.51 49.90
C ARG A 239 11.03 15.34 50.63
N CYS A 240 11.05 14.13 50.04
CA CYS A 240 11.70 12.97 50.64
C CYS A 240 12.66 12.22 49.71
N GLY A 241 12.26 11.87 48.49
CA GLY A 241 12.99 10.92 47.66
C GLY A 241 14.42 11.34 47.33
N ILE A 242 14.62 12.53 46.75
CA ILE A 242 15.98 13.03 46.44
C ILE A 242 16.82 13.24 47.70
N ARG A 243 16.20 13.64 48.82
CA ARG A 243 16.90 13.85 50.10
C ARG A 243 17.38 12.53 50.69
N ASN A 244 16.52 11.50 50.62
CA ASN A 244 16.84 10.14 51.03
C ASN A 244 17.91 9.52 50.14
N ALA A 245 17.85 9.73 48.82
CA ALA A 245 18.89 9.27 47.90
C ALA A 245 20.26 9.89 48.22
N ILE A 246 20.34 11.22 48.38
CA ILE A 246 21.59 11.91 48.78
C ILE A 246 22.11 11.37 50.12
N LYS A 247 21.22 11.19 51.11
CA LYS A 247 21.59 10.63 52.41
C LYS A 247 22.12 9.21 52.28
N ALA A 248 21.48 8.35 51.49
CA ALA A 248 21.84 6.96 51.31
C ALA A 248 23.17 6.81 50.57
N PHE A 249 23.42 7.60 49.51
CA PHE A 249 24.71 7.63 48.82
C PHE A 249 25.85 8.02 49.77
N ARG A 250 25.68 9.11 50.53
CA ARG A 250 26.70 9.56 51.50
C ARG A 250 26.96 8.53 52.60
N ALA A 251 25.91 7.92 53.14
CA ALA A 251 26.03 6.91 54.19
C ALA A 251 26.81 5.67 53.74
N ASN A 252 26.85 5.40 52.43
CA ASN A 252 27.53 4.26 51.84
C ASN A 252 28.81 4.64 51.08
N GLY A 253 29.30 5.87 51.24
CA GLY A 253 30.55 6.33 50.59
C GLY A 253 30.47 6.42 49.06
N ILE A 254 29.27 6.62 48.50
CA ILE A 254 29.08 6.83 47.06
C ILE A 254 29.24 8.32 46.74
N ASP A 255 30.22 8.64 45.92
CA ASP A 255 30.55 9.99 45.47
C ASP A 255 30.89 10.03 43.97
N ASN A 256 31.44 11.16 43.50
CA ASN A 256 31.76 11.37 42.08
C ASN A 256 32.85 10.43 41.54
N ASP A 257 33.64 9.79 42.40
CA ASP A 257 34.72 8.89 42.01
C ASP A 257 34.25 7.43 41.93
N TYR A 258 32.97 7.14 42.22
CA TYR A 258 32.40 5.80 42.13
C TYR A 258 32.45 5.28 40.67
N PRO A 259 33.25 4.23 40.37
CA PRO A 259 33.66 3.92 39.00
C PRO A 259 32.55 3.31 38.14
N TYR A 260 31.49 2.78 38.75
CA TYR A 260 30.39 2.12 38.05
C TYR A 260 29.24 3.08 37.71
N GLY A 261 29.32 4.33 38.15
CA GLY A 261 28.30 5.35 37.97
C GLY A 261 27.13 5.23 38.96
N TYR A 262 26.52 6.37 39.28
CA TYR A 262 25.40 6.44 40.20
C TYR A 262 24.42 7.55 39.77
N GLY A 263 23.16 7.43 40.15
CA GLY A 263 22.08 8.26 39.64
C GLY A 263 20.75 8.13 40.37
N VAL A 264 19.81 8.95 39.96
CA VAL A 264 18.41 8.93 40.40
C VAL A 264 17.48 8.79 39.20
N ARG A 265 16.32 8.15 39.40
CA ARG A 265 15.29 7.97 38.38
C ARG A 265 14.01 8.74 38.73
N LEU A 266 13.47 9.45 37.74
CA LEU A 266 12.16 10.10 37.74
C LEU A 266 11.21 9.31 36.82
N ASP A 267 10.03 8.92 37.30
CA ASP A 267 9.01 8.15 36.57
C ASP A 267 7.61 8.79 36.61
N SER A 268 7.50 10.05 37.05
CA SER A 268 6.24 10.78 37.17
C SER A 268 6.43 12.29 37.33
N GLY A 269 5.33 13.04 37.22
CA GLY A 269 5.29 14.50 37.38
C GLY A 269 5.85 15.29 36.18
N ASP A 270 6.07 16.59 36.38
CA ASP A 270 6.73 17.45 35.40
C ASP A 270 8.23 17.17 35.40
N LEU A 271 8.67 16.35 34.44
CA LEU A 271 10.06 15.89 34.35
C LEU A 271 11.05 17.04 34.10
N ALA A 272 10.65 18.11 33.42
CA ALA A 272 11.54 19.25 33.20
C ALA A 272 11.79 20.00 34.51
N TYR A 273 10.72 20.37 35.21
CA TYR A 273 10.82 21.03 36.52
C TYR A 273 11.55 20.16 37.54
N LEU A 274 11.15 18.89 37.68
CA LEU A 274 11.71 17.98 38.67
C LEU A 274 13.18 17.70 38.41
N SER A 275 13.60 17.48 37.16
CA SER A 275 15.01 17.26 36.84
C SER A 275 15.87 18.49 37.18
N ILE A 276 15.39 19.71 36.91
CA ILE A 276 16.10 20.95 37.24
C ILE A 276 16.26 21.10 38.75
N GLU A 277 15.21 20.88 39.53
CA GLU A 277 15.29 20.99 40.99
C GLU A 277 16.13 19.88 41.62
N CYS A 278 16.00 18.63 41.15
CA CYS A 278 16.87 17.53 41.58
C CYS A 278 18.34 17.84 41.29
N ARG A 279 18.66 18.37 40.10
CA ARG A 279 20.03 18.76 39.73
C ARG A 279 20.59 19.81 40.70
N LYS A 280 19.83 20.87 41.00
CA LYS A 280 20.21 21.90 41.99
C LYS A 280 20.48 21.29 43.37
N MET A 281 19.65 20.35 43.82
CA MET A 281 19.81 19.71 45.13
C MET A 281 21.03 18.79 45.18
N LEU A 282 21.30 18.03 44.13
CA LEU A 282 22.49 17.18 44.00
C LEU A 282 23.77 18.02 43.94
N ASP A 283 23.77 19.13 43.20
CA ASP A 283 24.93 20.02 43.07
C ASP A 283 25.26 20.72 44.40
N ARG A 284 24.25 21.20 45.13
CA ARG A 284 24.42 21.72 46.50
C ARG A 284 24.98 20.67 47.46
N ALA A 285 24.71 19.39 47.20
CA ALA A 285 25.24 18.28 47.96
C ALA A 285 26.64 17.82 47.52
N GLY A 286 27.24 18.45 46.49
CA GLY A 286 28.53 18.07 45.91
C GLY A 286 28.48 16.87 44.96
N MET A 287 27.30 16.34 44.66
CA MET A 287 27.09 15.11 43.89
C MET A 287 26.89 15.41 42.40
N THR A 288 27.81 16.19 41.81
CA THR A 288 27.72 16.69 40.43
C THR A 288 27.82 15.58 39.38
N GLY A 289 28.41 14.43 39.71
CA GLY A 289 28.48 13.24 38.85
C GLY A 289 27.21 12.37 38.84
N CYS A 290 26.29 12.58 39.80
CA CYS A 290 25.05 11.80 39.91
C CYS A 290 24.16 12.02 38.67
N LYS A 291 23.81 10.95 37.95
CA LYS A 291 23.00 11.04 36.71
C LYS A 291 21.50 11.10 37.00
N ILE A 292 20.75 11.80 36.16
CA ILE A 292 19.28 11.84 36.21
C ILE A 292 18.71 11.03 35.04
N PHE A 293 18.11 9.89 35.36
CA PHE A 293 17.40 9.03 34.41
C PHE A 293 15.90 9.38 34.42
N ALA A 294 15.29 9.55 33.25
CA ALA A 294 13.85 9.81 33.17
C ALA A 294 13.11 8.69 32.44
N THR A 295 11.99 8.27 33.00
CA THR A 295 10.97 7.39 32.39
C THR A 295 9.62 8.12 32.43
N ASN A 296 8.52 7.40 32.13
CA ASN A 296 7.12 7.86 32.07
C ASN A 296 6.60 8.29 30.69
N SER A 297 6.01 7.35 29.96
CA SER A 297 5.27 7.62 28.69
C SER A 297 6.01 8.54 27.71
N LEU A 298 7.34 8.42 27.67
CA LEU A 298 8.20 9.21 26.80
C LEU A 298 8.05 8.78 25.34
N ASP A 299 8.10 9.75 24.44
CA ASP A 299 8.22 9.57 22.99
C ASP A 299 9.12 10.65 22.39
N GLU A 300 9.31 10.65 21.07
CA GLU A 300 10.18 11.63 20.40
C GLU A 300 9.71 13.08 20.55
N TYR A 301 8.42 13.33 20.74
CA TYR A 301 7.87 14.68 20.84
C TYR A 301 8.07 15.22 22.25
N LEU A 302 7.71 14.43 23.26
CA LEU A 302 7.91 14.80 24.65
C LEU A 302 9.40 14.95 24.98
N ILE A 303 10.27 14.06 24.48
CA ILE A 303 11.72 14.21 24.66
C ILE A 303 12.21 15.51 23.99
N SER A 304 11.76 15.81 22.78
CA SER A 304 12.14 17.05 22.09
C SER A 304 11.74 18.30 22.90
N ASP A 305 10.56 18.29 23.52
CA ASP A 305 10.10 19.42 24.33
C ASP A 305 10.84 19.52 25.66
N LEU A 306 11.16 18.40 26.32
CA LEU A 306 12.00 18.39 27.53
C LEU A 306 13.39 18.97 27.25
N GLU A 307 14.01 18.63 26.11
CA GLU A 307 15.30 19.20 25.70
C GLU A 307 15.19 20.72 25.48
N LYS A 308 14.14 21.21 24.79
CA LYS A 308 13.91 22.65 24.57
C LYS A 308 13.70 23.42 25.88
N GLN A 309 13.05 22.80 26.86
CA GLN A 309 12.82 23.37 28.19
C GLN A 309 14.08 23.40 29.06
N GLY A 310 15.19 22.80 28.60
CA GLY A 310 16.44 22.75 29.36
C GLY A 310 16.40 21.76 30.52
N ALA A 311 15.58 20.71 30.42
CA ALA A 311 15.51 19.64 31.42
C ALA A 311 16.91 19.05 31.70
N ARG A 312 17.22 18.83 32.98
CA ARG A 312 18.53 18.33 33.43
C ARG A 312 18.56 16.80 33.51
N ILE A 313 18.00 16.16 32.50
CA ILE A 313 17.98 14.71 32.33
C ILE A 313 19.26 14.30 31.60
N ASP A 314 19.91 13.22 32.02
CA ASP A 314 21.13 12.67 31.40
C ASP A 314 20.85 11.52 30.42
N CYS A 315 19.76 10.77 30.64
CA CYS A 315 19.36 9.61 29.84
C CYS A 315 17.87 9.29 29.99
N TYR A 316 17.30 8.65 28.98
CA TYR A 316 15.87 8.38 28.89
C TYR A 316 15.59 6.88 28.78
N GLY A 317 14.61 6.38 29.52
CA GLY A 317 14.04 5.03 29.36
C GLY A 317 12.68 5.09 28.70
N VAL A 318 12.55 4.51 27.51
CA VAL A 318 11.34 4.61 26.68
C VAL A 318 10.69 3.25 26.56
N GLY A 319 9.42 3.16 26.95
CA GLY A 319 8.67 1.91 27.09
C GLY A 319 7.72 1.63 25.93
N ASP A 320 6.44 1.89 26.17
CA ASP A 320 5.32 1.57 25.28
C ASP A 320 5.48 2.19 23.88
N ALA A 321 5.95 3.44 23.79
CA ALA A 321 6.14 4.14 22.53
C ALA A 321 6.97 3.34 21.52
N ILE A 322 8.13 2.80 21.95
CA ILE A 322 9.01 1.97 21.11
C ILE A 322 8.45 0.56 20.96
N ALA A 323 8.16 -0.13 22.06
CA ALA A 323 7.85 -1.56 22.03
C ALA A 323 6.56 -1.92 21.28
N THR A 324 5.64 -0.96 21.12
CA THR A 324 4.40 -1.16 20.37
C THR A 324 4.35 -0.38 19.06
N ALA A 325 5.40 0.39 18.73
CA ALA A 325 5.37 1.39 17.66
C ALA A 325 4.07 2.24 17.74
N LYS A 326 3.80 2.79 18.92
CA LYS A 326 2.46 3.22 19.42
C LYS A 326 1.58 3.97 18.42
N ASN A 327 2.16 4.84 17.59
CA ASN A 327 1.42 5.68 16.65
C ASN A 327 1.17 5.01 15.29
N ASN A 328 1.92 3.97 14.95
CA ASN A 328 1.68 3.13 13.77
C ASN A 328 2.11 1.67 14.01
N PRO A 329 1.32 0.91 14.80
CA PRO A 329 1.62 -0.49 15.12
C PRO A 329 1.51 -1.42 13.89
N CYS A 330 0.85 -0.98 12.83
CA CYS A 330 0.63 -1.73 11.60
C CYS A 330 1.54 -1.20 10.49
N PHE A 331 2.80 -1.66 10.46
CA PHE A 331 3.72 -1.27 9.41
C PHE A 331 3.24 -1.77 8.04
N GLY A 332 3.44 -0.94 7.02
CA GLY A 332 2.83 -1.13 5.70
C GLY A 332 3.66 -1.95 4.71
N ASN A 333 4.43 -2.96 5.15
CA ASN A 333 5.09 -3.83 4.17
C ASN A 333 4.05 -4.66 3.41
N VAL A 334 4.34 -4.89 2.14
CA VAL A 334 3.58 -5.73 1.22
C VAL A 334 4.55 -6.62 0.46
N TYR A 335 4.11 -7.83 0.12
CA TYR A 335 4.84 -8.80 -0.68
C TYR A 335 4.10 -8.99 -2.01
N LYS A 336 4.78 -8.80 -3.14
CA LYS A 336 4.11 -8.73 -4.44
C LYS A 336 4.91 -9.45 -5.53
N LEU A 337 4.23 -10.28 -6.31
CA LEU A 337 4.77 -10.86 -7.54
C LEU A 337 5.03 -9.74 -8.54
N VAL A 338 6.25 -9.69 -9.06
CA VAL A 338 6.69 -8.66 -10.03
C VAL A 338 7.18 -9.26 -11.34
N GLU A 339 7.53 -10.55 -11.35
CA GLU A 339 7.96 -11.25 -12.56
C GLU A 339 7.62 -12.74 -12.47
N ILE A 340 7.22 -13.35 -13.58
CA ILE A 340 7.07 -14.80 -13.72
C ILE A 340 7.69 -15.26 -15.04
N ASP A 341 8.57 -16.26 -15.01
CA ASP A 341 9.33 -16.78 -16.16
C ASP A 341 9.97 -15.66 -17.01
N HIS A 342 10.63 -14.72 -16.35
CA HIS A 342 11.25 -13.54 -16.97
C HIS A 342 10.29 -12.55 -17.65
N GLN A 343 8.98 -12.71 -17.45
CA GLN A 343 7.97 -11.76 -17.90
C GLN A 343 7.54 -10.86 -16.74
N PRO A 344 7.73 -9.53 -16.84
CA PRO A 344 7.28 -8.60 -15.82
C PRO A 344 5.75 -8.65 -15.68
N VAL A 345 5.26 -8.65 -14.44
CA VAL A 345 3.82 -8.64 -14.13
C VAL A 345 3.49 -7.49 -13.19
N LEU A 346 2.26 -7.01 -13.24
CA LEU A 346 1.77 -5.96 -12.36
C LEU A 346 0.35 -6.24 -11.87
N LYS A 347 0.04 -5.68 -10.70
CA LYS A 347 -1.31 -5.63 -10.14
C LYS A 347 -1.86 -4.22 -10.28
N ARG A 348 -2.90 -4.04 -11.09
CA ARG A 348 -3.64 -2.77 -11.19
C ARG A 348 -4.42 -2.52 -9.90
N SER A 349 -4.62 -1.25 -9.57
CA SER A 349 -5.44 -0.82 -8.44
C SER A 349 -6.10 0.51 -8.80
N GLU A 350 -7.32 0.74 -8.34
CA GLU A 350 -7.99 2.05 -8.46
C GLU A 350 -7.21 3.13 -7.70
N ASP A 351 -6.59 2.74 -6.58
CA ASP A 351 -5.59 3.58 -5.90
C ASP A 351 -4.24 3.60 -6.63
N LYS A 352 -3.89 4.74 -7.24
CA LYS A 352 -2.58 4.94 -7.91
C LYS A 352 -1.39 4.58 -7.00
N ILE A 353 -1.48 4.82 -5.69
CA ILE A 353 -0.40 4.50 -4.72
C ILE A 353 -0.18 2.98 -4.54
N LYS A 354 -1.17 2.15 -4.87
CA LYS A 354 -1.08 0.69 -4.75
C LYS A 354 -0.53 0.01 -6.01
N LEU A 355 -0.26 0.79 -7.06
CA LEU A 355 0.40 0.30 -8.26
C LEU A 355 1.84 -0.09 -7.96
N ILE A 356 2.20 -1.33 -8.33
CA ILE A 356 3.52 -1.90 -8.06
C ILE A 356 4.46 -1.66 -9.24
N ASN A 357 5.77 -1.68 -8.99
CA ASN A 357 6.77 -1.70 -10.05
C ASN A 357 6.97 -3.16 -10.50
N PRO A 358 6.97 -3.46 -11.82
CA PRO A 358 7.14 -4.81 -12.34
C PRO A 358 8.64 -5.19 -12.54
N GLY A 359 8.90 -6.46 -12.85
CA GLY A 359 10.21 -6.99 -13.24
C GLY A 359 11.17 -7.27 -12.09
N PHE A 360 12.25 -8.00 -12.38
CA PHE A 360 13.31 -8.29 -11.42
C PHE A 360 14.16 -7.05 -11.14
N GLN A 361 13.90 -6.41 -10.00
CA GLN A 361 14.45 -5.11 -9.65
C GLN A 361 15.81 -5.15 -8.92
N ILE A 362 16.48 -4.00 -8.91
CA ILE A 362 17.61 -3.65 -8.05
C ILE A 362 17.59 -2.15 -7.74
N THR A 363 17.89 -1.76 -6.51
CA THR A 363 17.95 -0.34 -6.11
C THR A 363 19.39 0.08 -5.83
N TYR A 364 19.78 1.23 -6.35
CA TYR A 364 21.08 1.83 -6.09
C TYR A 364 20.93 3.12 -5.29
N ARG A 365 21.71 3.24 -4.21
CA ARG A 365 21.86 4.49 -3.48
C ARG A 365 23.03 5.30 -4.02
N ILE A 366 22.73 6.51 -4.47
CA ILE A 366 23.69 7.46 -5.02
C ILE A 366 24.17 8.40 -3.92
N ALA A 367 25.49 8.46 -3.74
CA ALA A 367 26.15 9.34 -2.80
C ALA A 367 27.07 10.34 -3.52
N LYS A 368 27.02 11.60 -3.12
CA LYS A 368 27.89 12.67 -3.63
C LYS A 368 28.40 13.51 -2.47
N ALA A 369 29.72 13.72 -2.44
CA ALA A 369 30.42 14.41 -1.34
C ALA A 369 30.09 13.79 0.04
N GLY A 370 30.12 12.45 0.13
CA GLY A 370 29.85 11.70 1.37
C GLY A 370 28.37 11.53 1.73
N LEU A 371 27.50 12.43 1.27
CA LEU A 371 26.07 12.42 1.58
C LEU A 371 25.26 11.58 0.57
N PHE A 372 24.19 10.95 1.06
CA PHE A 372 23.18 10.32 0.22
C PHE A 372 22.35 11.39 -0.49
N ARG A 373 22.02 11.16 -1.77
CA ARG A 373 21.38 12.18 -2.62
C ARG A 373 20.17 11.68 -3.39
N ALA A 374 20.17 10.42 -3.79
CA ALA A 374 19.06 9.81 -4.49
C ALA A 374 19.16 8.30 -4.38
N ASP A 375 18.01 7.65 -4.37
CA ASP A 375 17.90 6.22 -4.60
C ASP A 375 17.14 6.00 -5.92
N VAL A 376 17.60 5.02 -6.70
CA VAL A 376 16.98 4.69 -7.99
C VAL A 376 16.78 3.19 -8.14
N THR A 377 15.53 2.77 -8.32
CA THR A 377 15.17 1.39 -8.61
C THR A 377 15.16 1.16 -10.12
N CYS A 378 15.91 0.16 -10.57
CA CYS A 378 16.08 -0.22 -11.96
C CYS A 378 15.55 -1.64 -12.18
N ILE A 379 15.24 -2.02 -13.42
CA ILE A 379 15.21 -3.43 -13.80
C ILE A 379 16.66 -3.90 -13.85
N ARG A 380 16.94 -5.08 -13.28
CA ARG A 380 18.29 -5.61 -13.21
C ARG A 380 18.87 -5.78 -14.61
N GLY A 381 19.98 -5.10 -14.86
CA GLY A 381 20.66 -5.15 -16.13
C GLY A 381 20.03 -4.26 -17.21
N ASP A 382 19.18 -3.29 -16.86
CA ASP A 382 18.73 -2.27 -17.82
C ASP A 382 19.83 -1.26 -18.18
N SER A 383 19.49 -0.28 -19.03
CA SER A 383 20.45 0.74 -19.50
C SER A 383 21.02 1.59 -18.35
N LEU A 384 20.18 1.99 -17.40
CA LEU A 384 20.59 2.85 -16.28
C LEU A 384 21.42 2.06 -15.27
N SER A 385 21.01 0.84 -14.92
CA SER A 385 21.74 -0.03 -13.98
C SER A 385 23.17 -0.28 -14.47
N ARG A 386 23.35 -0.60 -15.76
CA ARG A 386 24.68 -0.82 -16.37
C ARG A 386 25.55 0.44 -16.33
N LYS A 387 24.96 1.63 -16.57
CA LYS A 387 25.69 2.91 -16.48
C LYS A 387 26.12 3.20 -15.05
N ILE A 388 25.25 2.93 -14.06
CA ILE A 388 25.57 3.07 -12.63
C ILE A 388 26.75 2.16 -12.26
N GLU A 389 26.71 0.89 -12.66
CA GLU A 389 27.75 -0.10 -12.37
C GLU A 389 29.11 0.25 -13.00
N ARG A 390 29.09 0.88 -14.19
CA ARG A 390 30.30 1.38 -14.87
C ARG A 390 30.78 2.76 -14.37
N GLY A 391 30.02 3.39 -13.47
CA GLY A 391 30.32 4.73 -12.95
C GLY A 391 30.26 5.82 -14.04
N GLU A 392 29.41 5.66 -15.05
CA GLU A 392 29.21 6.61 -16.14
C GLU A 392 28.37 7.82 -15.70
N THR A 393 28.18 8.80 -16.58
CA THR A 393 27.22 9.88 -16.31
C THR A 393 25.79 9.35 -16.38
N ILE A 394 25.00 9.63 -15.35
CA ILE A 394 23.60 9.19 -15.23
C ILE A 394 22.67 10.38 -15.04
N THR A 395 21.43 10.25 -15.51
CA THR A 395 20.35 11.19 -15.25
C THR A 395 19.18 10.42 -14.65
N ILE A 396 18.64 10.92 -13.54
CA ILE A 396 17.50 10.34 -12.83
C ILE A 396 16.35 11.34 -12.93
N ARG A 397 15.18 10.88 -13.37
CA ARG A 397 13.97 11.68 -13.56
C ARG A 397 12.94 11.35 -12.49
N ASP A 398 12.17 12.34 -12.08
CA ASP A 398 11.03 12.16 -11.17
C ASP A 398 9.91 11.36 -11.86
N GLU A 399 9.31 10.40 -11.15
CA GLU A 399 8.24 9.53 -11.69
C GLU A 399 6.98 10.33 -12.08
N TYR A 400 6.72 11.46 -11.43
CA TYR A 400 5.48 12.23 -11.56
C TYR A 400 5.66 13.57 -12.29
N ASP A 401 6.90 14.05 -12.43
CA ASP A 401 7.21 15.33 -13.06
C ASP A 401 8.46 15.21 -13.95
N SER A 402 8.24 15.01 -15.25
CA SER A 402 9.33 14.81 -16.22
C SER A 402 10.28 16.01 -16.37
N ASN A 403 9.89 17.20 -15.88
CA ASN A 403 10.74 18.39 -15.85
C ASN A 403 11.71 18.39 -14.65
N LYS A 404 11.50 17.53 -13.65
CA LYS A 404 12.39 17.37 -12.50
C LYS A 404 13.37 16.22 -12.75
N TYR A 405 14.61 16.56 -13.06
CA TYR A 405 15.69 15.60 -13.24
C TYR A 405 16.99 16.04 -12.58
N THR A 406 17.81 15.07 -12.21
CA THR A 406 19.14 15.30 -11.62
C THR A 406 20.18 14.49 -12.39
N THR A 407 21.22 15.17 -12.89
CA THR A 407 22.35 14.52 -13.56
C THR A 407 23.54 14.38 -12.60
N PHE A 408 24.06 13.16 -12.49
CA PHE A 408 25.28 12.85 -11.77
C PHE A 408 26.38 12.54 -12.77
N TYR A 409 27.41 13.39 -12.83
CA TYR A 409 28.50 13.26 -13.78
C TYR A 409 29.50 12.18 -13.33
N LYS A 410 30.05 11.45 -14.31
CA LYS A 410 31.14 10.48 -14.11
C LYS A 410 32.21 11.04 -13.17
N GLY A 411 32.63 10.25 -12.19
CA GLY A 411 33.65 10.61 -11.20
C GLY A 411 33.20 11.56 -10.09
N THR A 412 31.95 12.06 -10.11
CA THR A 412 31.44 12.99 -9.07
C THR A 412 30.58 12.33 -8.00
N TYR A 413 30.23 11.06 -8.19
CA TYR A 413 29.36 10.31 -7.28
C TYR A 413 29.86 8.87 -7.08
N LYS A 414 29.34 8.21 -6.05
CA LYS A 414 29.45 6.76 -5.84
C LYS A 414 28.06 6.17 -5.77
N ALA A 415 27.89 4.95 -6.26
CA ALA A 415 26.66 4.20 -6.11
C ALA A 415 26.94 2.89 -5.38
N LYS A 416 25.98 2.44 -4.55
CA LYS A 416 25.99 1.09 -3.98
C LYS A 416 24.64 0.41 -4.25
N PRO A 417 24.61 -0.88 -4.62
CA PRO A 417 23.37 -1.64 -4.60
C PRO A 417 22.89 -1.80 -3.15
N LEU A 418 21.57 -1.76 -2.93
CA LEU A 418 20.99 -1.91 -1.60
C LEU A 418 20.62 -3.35 -1.26
N GLN A 419 20.21 -4.16 -2.24
CA GLN A 419 19.87 -5.57 -2.03
C GLN A 419 21.07 -6.46 -2.35
N GLU A 420 21.69 -7.03 -1.32
CA GLU A 420 22.79 -7.98 -1.43
C GLU A 420 22.25 -9.42 -1.43
N LYS A 421 22.92 -10.34 -2.12
CA LYS A 421 22.50 -11.75 -2.13
C LYS A 421 22.68 -12.35 -0.74
N ALA A 422 21.58 -12.82 -0.14
CA ALA A 422 21.53 -13.40 1.20
C ALA A 422 21.38 -14.93 1.18
N ILE A 423 20.63 -15.46 0.20
CA ILE A 423 20.55 -16.90 -0.10
C ILE A 423 20.87 -17.12 -1.58
N ASP A 424 21.73 -18.09 -1.87
CA ASP A 424 22.10 -18.54 -3.21
C ASP A 424 21.71 -20.00 -3.39
N GLY A 425 20.70 -20.28 -4.22
CA GLY A 425 20.22 -21.65 -4.49
C GLY A 425 19.88 -22.44 -3.23
N GLY A 426 19.16 -21.82 -2.29
CA GLY A 426 18.79 -22.42 -0.99
C GLY A 426 19.90 -22.43 0.07
N LYS A 427 21.11 -21.91 -0.21
CA LYS A 427 22.20 -21.82 0.76
C LYS A 427 22.38 -20.41 1.26
N THR A 428 22.41 -20.22 2.58
CA THR A 428 22.70 -18.91 3.18
C THR A 428 24.14 -18.49 2.87
N VAL A 429 24.30 -17.33 2.26
CA VAL A 429 25.60 -16.70 1.92
C VAL A 429 25.80 -15.35 2.61
N MET A 430 24.76 -14.83 3.27
CA MET A 430 24.84 -13.60 4.06
C MET A 430 25.79 -13.77 5.25
N GLU A 431 26.65 -12.78 5.47
CA GLU A 431 27.50 -12.71 6.66
C GLU A 431 26.70 -12.30 7.90
N ARG A 432 26.93 -13.01 9.02
CA ARG A 432 26.38 -12.61 10.32
C ARG A 432 27.15 -11.42 10.87
N ARG A 433 26.41 -10.42 11.37
CA ARG A 433 26.95 -9.21 12.00
C ARG A 433 26.47 -9.12 13.44
N SER A 434 27.30 -8.59 14.33
CA SER A 434 26.88 -8.36 15.71
C SER A 434 25.81 -7.28 15.79
N LEU A 435 25.09 -7.22 16.91
CA LEU A 435 24.08 -6.18 17.14
C LEU A 435 24.71 -4.78 17.15
N ASP A 436 25.94 -4.64 17.66
CA ASP A 436 26.67 -3.37 17.66
C ASP A 436 27.17 -2.98 16.26
N ASP A 437 27.57 -3.94 15.41
CA ASP A 437 27.92 -3.65 14.00
C ASP A 437 26.72 -3.12 13.23
N LYS A 438 25.54 -3.72 13.44
CA LYS A 438 24.28 -3.28 12.80
C LYS A 438 23.88 -1.88 13.26
N ARG A 439 24.02 -1.59 14.56
CA ARG A 439 23.80 -0.25 15.13
C ARG A 439 24.78 0.78 14.56
N THR A 440 26.05 0.41 14.46
CA THR A 440 27.10 1.28 13.88
C THR A 440 26.79 1.58 12.42
N TYR A 441 26.43 0.56 11.63
CA TYR A 441 26.02 0.72 10.24
C TYR A 441 24.81 1.67 10.07
N TYR A 442 23.81 1.56 10.95
CA TYR A 442 22.69 2.50 10.98
C TYR A 442 23.12 3.94 11.29
N LEU A 443 23.93 4.14 12.33
CA LEU A 443 24.41 5.48 12.72
C LEU A 443 25.26 6.12 11.60
N GLU A 444 26.10 5.33 10.93
CA GLU A 444 26.85 5.76 9.76
C GLU A 444 25.93 6.18 8.62
N ASN A 445 24.93 5.36 8.25
CA ASN A 445 23.96 5.70 7.21
C ASN A 445 23.15 6.96 7.58
N LEU A 446 22.72 7.08 8.84
CA LEU A 446 22.00 8.25 9.32
C LEU A 446 22.87 9.51 9.23
N SER A 447 24.17 9.43 9.53
CA SER A 447 25.09 10.56 9.41
C SER A 447 25.21 11.10 7.98
N ARG A 448 24.95 10.25 6.99
CA ARG A 448 25.04 10.56 5.55
C ARG A 448 23.76 11.17 4.97
N LEU A 449 22.67 11.22 5.74
CA LEU A 449 21.49 12.03 5.42
C LEU A 449 21.68 13.49 5.85
N GLY A 450 21.12 14.40 5.06
CA GLY A 450 21.08 15.83 5.36
C GLY A 450 20.28 16.15 6.62
N ALA A 451 20.61 17.25 7.28
CA ALA A 451 19.91 17.67 8.50
C ALA A 451 18.39 17.88 8.27
N SER A 452 18.01 18.42 7.11
CA SER A 452 16.61 18.66 6.74
C SER A 452 15.80 17.38 6.54
N GLU A 453 16.43 16.30 6.07
CA GLU A 453 15.85 14.97 5.82
C GLU A 453 15.70 14.14 7.11
N LYS A 454 16.47 14.50 8.15
CA LYS A 454 16.45 13.84 9.47
C LYS A 454 15.44 14.43 10.46
N ARG A 455 14.79 15.54 10.13
CA ARG A 455 13.84 16.20 11.03
C ARG A 455 12.67 15.28 11.38
N LEU A 456 12.18 15.39 12.62
CA LEU A 456 11.01 14.63 13.09
C LEU A 456 9.71 15.16 12.49
N ILE A 457 9.64 16.48 12.31
CA ILE A 457 8.47 17.21 11.80
C ILE A 457 8.81 17.69 10.39
N ASN A 458 7.96 17.36 9.43
CA ASN A 458 8.05 17.76 8.01
C ASN A 458 9.47 17.59 7.43
N PRO A 459 10.06 16.37 7.47
CA PRO A 459 11.36 16.12 6.87
C PRO A 459 11.36 16.44 5.38
N HIS A 460 12.44 17.05 4.89
CA HIS A 460 12.58 17.33 3.46
C HIS A 460 12.60 16.03 2.67
N TYR A 461 11.82 15.98 1.58
CA TYR A 461 11.73 14.83 0.70
C TYR A 461 13.11 14.41 0.18
N TYR A 462 13.39 13.11 0.24
CA TYR A 462 14.59 12.50 -0.33
C TYR A 462 14.23 11.92 -1.71
N LYS A 463 15.10 12.12 -2.71
CA LYS A 463 14.82 11.72 -4.09
C LYS A 463 14.83 10.19 -4.23
N VAL A 464 13.67 9.62 -4.54
CA VAL A 464 13.47 8.17 -4.73
C VAL A 464 12.73 7.97 -6.03
N ASP A 465 13.42 7.43 -7.03
CA ASP A 465 12.91 7.34 -8.39
C ASP A 465 13.09 5.94 -8.99
N ILE A 466 12.53 5.77 -10.18
CA ILE A 466 12.70 4.57 -10.99
C ILE A 466 13.43 4.92 -12.30
N SER A 467 14.13 3.94 -12.88
CA SER A 467 14.72 4.07 -14.21
C SER A 467 13.65 4.29 -15.29
N ASP A 468 14.00 4.99 -16.37
CA ASP A 468 13.13 5.15 -17.54
C ASP A 468 12.62 3.79 -18.08
N THR A 469 13.49 2.77 -18.14
CA THR A 469 13.10 1.40 -18.57
C THR A 469 12.03 0.78 -17.67
N LEU A 470 12.17 0.93 -16.34
CA LEU A 470 11.16 0.45 -15.39
C LEU A 470 9.84 1.21 -15.51
N TYR A 471 9.91 2.53 -15.71
CA TYR A 471 8.73 3.38 -15.96
C TYR A 471 8.00 2.95 -17.23
N ASP A 472 8.72 2.83 -18.35
CA ASP A 472 8.14 2.45 -19.64
C ASP A 472 7.53 1.05 -19.61
N THR A 473 8.19 0.09 -18.94
CA THR A 473 7.66 -1.27 -18.74
C THR A 473 6.34 -1.24 -17.96
N LYS A 474 6.29 -0.45 -16.88
CA LYS A 474 5.11 -0.29 -16.03
C LYS A 474 3.94 0.33 -16.79
N MET A 475 4.19 1.41 -17.54
CA MET A 475 3.14 2.10 -18.31
C MET A 475 2.68 1.26 -19.50
N GLY A 476 3.61 0.64 -20.24
CA GLY A 476 3.25 -0.22 -21.38
C GLY A 476 2.37 -1.40 -21.00
N LEU A 477 2.64 -2.06 -19.86
CA LEU A 477 1.77 -3.13 -19.36
C LEU A 477 0.38 -2.61 -18.96
N LEU A 478 0.27 -1.42 -18.37
CA LEU A 478 -1.02 -0.81 -18.04
C LEU A 478 -1.81 -0.46 -19.29
N ASP A 479 -1.17 0.17 -20.27
CA ASP A 479 -1.79 0.57 -21.53
C ASP A 479 -2.31 -0.64 -22.30
N ASN A 480 -1.56 -1.75 -22.30
CA ASN A 480 -1.98 -3.00 -22.92
C ASN A 480 -3.21 -3.60 -22.23
N ILE A 481 -3.25 -3.62 -20.89
CA ILE A 481 -4.42 -4.10 -20.13
C ILE A 481 -5.65 -3.22 -20.41
N ILE A 482 -5.48 -1.89 -20.46
CA ILE A 482 -6.56 -0.95 -20.77
C ILE A 482 -7.09 -1.21 -22.18
N LYS A 483 -6.20 -1.30 -23.17
CA LYS A 483 -6.59 -1.63 -24.56
C LYS A 483 -7.32 -2.96 -24.66
N GLU A 484 -6.90 -3.98 -23.92
CA GLU A 484 -7.58 -5.28 -23.92
C GLU A 484 -8.98 -5.20 -23.32
N ILE A 485 -9.13 -4.51 -22.19
CA ILE A 485 -10.44 -4.25 -21.56
C ILE A 485 -11.36 -3.51 -22.54
N ASP A 486 -10.85 -2.45 -23.16
CA ASP A 486 -11.62 -1.62 -24.08
C ASP A 486 -11.97 -2.38 -25.37
N SER A 487 -11.07 -3.25 -25.86
CA SER A 487 -11.30 -4.08 -27.06
C SER A 487 -12.36 -5.17 -26.86
N LYS A 488 -12.64 -5.53 -25.59
CA LYS A 488 -13.65 -6.53 -25.21
C LYS A 488 -14.97 -5.90 -24.80
N ALA A 489 -15.08 -4.57 -24.85
CA ALA A 489 -16.34 -3.88 -24.57
C ALA A 489 -17.40 -4.28 -25.61
N ILE A 490 -18.54 -4.76 -25.13
CA ILE A 490 -19.65 -5.16 -25.99
C ILE A 490 -20.24 -3.89 -26.60
N SER A 491 -20.39 -3.90 -27.93
CA SER A 491 -21.09 -2.84 -28.65
C SER A 491 -22.51 -3.28 -28.96
N ALA A 492 -23.43 -2.35 -29.10
CA ALA A 492 -24.78 -2.61 -29.60
C ALA A 492 -25.17 -1.59 -30.67
N HIS A 493 -26.13 -1.96 -31.51
CA HIS A 493 -26.75 -1.07 -32.49
C HIS A 493 -28.17 -0.74 -32.06
N VAL A 494 -28.45 0.52 -31.76
CA VAL A 494 -29.80 1.02 -31.51
C VAL A 494 -30.35 1.61 -32.80
N VAL A 495 -31.44 1.04 -33.28
CA VAL A 495 -32.16 1.45 -34.49
C VAL A 495 -33.46 2.16 -34.07
N VAL A 496 -33.57 3.45 -34.35
CA VAL A 496 -34.70 4.28 -33.90
C VAL A 496 -35.65 4.56 -35.05
N ASP A 497 -36.92 4.22 -34.88
CA ASP A 497 -38.04 4.63 -35.73
C ASP A 497 -37.88 4.31 -37.23
N MET A 498 -37.23 3.18 -37.57
CA MET A 498 -37.17 2.65 -38.95
C MET A 498 -38.48 1.93 -39.33
N LEU A 499 -39.58 2.67 -39.20
CA LEU A 499 -40.96 2.23 -39.39
C LEU A 499 -41.49 2.71 -40.74
N TYR A 500 -42.46 2.01 -41.33
CA TYR A 500 -42.99 2.38 -42.65
C TYR A 500 -43.58 3.80 -42.70
N ASP A 501 -44.23 4.28 -41.65
CA ASP A 501 -44.80 5.63 -41.67
C ASP A 501 -43.75 6.73 -41.80
N PHE A 502 -42.54 6.49 -41.29
CA PHE A 502 -41.41 7.40 -41.43
C PHE A 502 -40.61 7.22 -42.73
N ILE A 503 -40.82 6.11 -43.45
CA ILE A 503 -40.10 5.79 -44.69
C ILE A 503 -40.91 6.19 -45.93
N ASP A 504 -42.14 5.69 -46.04
CA ASP A 504 -43.01 5.88 -47.22
C ASP A 504 -44.49 6.13 -46.87
N GLY A 505 -44.85 6.21 -45.59
CA GLY A 505 -46.22 6.39 -45.12
C GLY A 505 -46.58 7.82 -44.75
N THR A 506 -47.42 7.97 -43.72
CA THR A 506 -48.10 9.24 -43.40
C THR A 506 -47.18 10.35 -42.88
N MET A 507 -45.99 9.99 -42.41
CA MET A 507 -44.96 10.90 -41.89
C MET A 507 -43.60 10.62 -42.55
N ALA A 508 -43.60 10.35 -43.87
CA ALA A 508 -42.40 10.02 -44.60
C ALA A 508 -41.34 11.14 -44.49
N CYS A 509 -40.15 10.76 -43.99
CA CYS A 509 -39.02 11.65 -43.76
C CYS A 509 -38.07 11.66 -44.96
N HIS A 510 -37.31 12.76 -45.09
CA HIS A 510 -36.24 12.86 -46.07
C HIS A 510 -35.19 11.78 -45.81
N ASN A 511 -34.79 11.07 -46.87
CA ASN A 511 -33.84 9.94 -46.84
C ASN A 511 -34.29 8.67 -46.10
N GLY A 512 -35.56 8.52 -45.69
CA GLY A 512 -36.04 7.34 -44.93
C GLY A 512 -35.61 5.99 -45.52
N GLN A 513 -35.87 5.75 -46.81
CA GLN A 513 -35.47 4.49 -47.46
C GLN A 513 -33.95 4.31 -47.54
N LYS A 514 -33.20 5.39 -47.74
CA LYS A 514 -31.73 5.35 -47.81
C LYS A 514 -31.15 5.00 -46.45
N ALA A 515 -31.68 5.60 -45.38
CA ALA A 515 -31.28 5.34 -44.01
C ALA A 515 -31.51 3.87 -43.64
N ALA A 516 -32.70 3.31 -43.93
CA ALA A 516 -32.99 1.90 -43.67
C ALA A 516 -32.04 0.94 -44.41
N VAL A 517 -31.68 1.26 -45.67
CA VAL A 517 -30.71 0.48 -46.45
C VAL A 517 -29.31 0.52 -45.83
N ALA A 518 -28.85 1.69 -45.39
CA ALA A 518 -27.55 1.87 -44.74
C ALA A 518 -27.49 1.17 -43.37
N ALA A 519 -28.51 1.33 -42.53
CA ALA A 519 -28.63 0.62 -41.26
C ALA A 519 -28.56 -0.90 -41.44
N ARG A 520 -29.29 -1.44 -42.43
CA ARG A 520 -29.24 -2.86 -42.78
C ARG A 520 -27.86 -3.33 -43.25
N ALA A 521 -27.16 -2.50 -44.02
CA ALA A 521 -25.80 -2.81 -44.46
C ALA A 521 -24.83 -2.86 -43.27
N PHE A 522 -24.98 -1.95 -42.31
CA PHE A 522 -24.19 -1.93 -41.09
C PHE A 522 -24.44 -3.15 -40.21
N ILE A 523 -25.70 -3.54 -39.99
CA ILE A 523 -26.08 -4.75 -39.25
C ILE A 523 -25.46 -6.00 -39.89
N LYS A 524 -25.54 -6.13 -41.23
CA LYS A 524 -24.96 -7.27 -41.95
C LYS A 524 -23.44 -7.34 -41.85
N ALA A 525 -22.77 -6.20 -41.71
CA ALA A 525 -21.32 -6.14 -41.55
C ALA A 525 -20.86 -6.54 -40.13
N HIS A 526 -21.77 -6.54 -39.15
CA HIS A 526 -21.49 -6.79 -37.73
C HIS A 526 -22.47 -7.81 -37.12
N PRO A 527 -22.50 -9.06 -37.60
CA PRO A 527 -23.49 -10.06 -37.20
C PRO A 527 -23.44 -10.48 -35.73
N GLU A 528 -22.32 -10.21 -35.04
CA GLU A 528 -22.11 -10.49 -33.61
C GLU A 528 -22.66 -9.40 -32.69
N MET A 529 -23.04 -8.25 -33.23
CA MET A 529 -23.52 -7.10 -32.45
C MET A 529 -25.03 -7.20 -32.24
N PRO A 530 -25.53 -7.15 -30.99
CA PRO A 530 -26.96 -7.09 -30.72
C PRO A 530 -27.56 -5.82 -31.33
N VAL A 531 -28.73 -5.97 -31.95
CA VAL A 531 -29.51 -4.90 -32.56
C VAL A 531 -30.77 -4.69 -31.75
N LEU A 532 -30.96 -3.48 -31.22
CA LEU A 532 -32.10 -3.08 -30.42
C LEU A 532 -32.92 -2.08 -31.21
N PHE A 533 -34.24 -2.26 -31.25
CA PHE A 533 -35.16 -1.41 -31.99
C PHE A 533 -35.94 -0.53 -31.02
N VAL A 534 -35.95 0.77 -31.27
CA VAL A 534 -36.80 1.73 -30.57
C VAL A 534 -37.85 2.19 -31.56
N CYS A 535 -39.13 2.03 -31.23
CA CYS A 535 -40.22 2.23 -32.17
C CYS A 535 -41.31 3.10 -31.55
N ASP A 536 -41.73 4.15 -32.26
CA ASP A 536 -43.02 4.80 -32.02
C ASP A 536 -44.16 3.81 -32.18
N HIS A 537 -45.07 3.82 -31.20
CA HIS A 537 -46.20 2.91 -31.14
C HIS A 537 -47.37 3.59 -30.42
N HIS A 538 -48.24 4.22 -31.20
CA HIS A 538 -49.24 5.12 -30.65
C HIS A 538 -50.66 4.53 -30.68
N PRO A 539 -51.49 4.77 -29.65
CA PRO A 539 -52.93 4.61 -29.79
C PRO A 539 -53.50 5.66 -30.76
N ALA A 540 -54.66 5.37 -31.37
CA ALA A 540 -55.25 6.24 -32.40
C ALA A 540 -55.67 7.63 -31.89
N ASP A 541 -55.78 7.81 -30.57
CA ASP A 541 -56.14 9.06 -29.87
C ASP A 541 -54.96 9.73 -29.16
N HIS A 542 -53.72 9.40 -29.55
CA HIS A 542 -52.52 9.94 -28.93
C HIS A 542 -52.40 11.47 -29.09
N SER A 543 -52.00 12.14 -28.00
CA SER A 543 -51.91 13.60 -27.87
C SER A 543 -50.94 14.28 -28.84
N SER A 544 -49.99 13.52 -29.39
CA SER A 544 -49.02 13.99 -30.39
C SER A 544 -49.65 14.35 -31.73
N PHE A 545 -50.83 13.82 -32.02
CA PHE A 545 -51.51 14.00 -33.29
C PHE A 545 -52.29 15.32 -33.35
N LYS A 546 -52.32 15.95 -34.54
CA LYS A 546 -53.00 17.24 -34.79
C LYS A 546 -54.47 17.24 -34.36
N ASP A 547 -55.17 16.12 -34.52
CA ASP A 547 -56.59 15.98 -34.15
C ASP A 547 -56.81 16.00 -32.62
N TYR A 548 -55.74 15.79 -31.83
CA TYR A 548 -55.76 15.74 -30.37
C TYR A 548 -54.87 16.83 -29.72
N GLY A 549 -54.47 17.84 -30.50
CA GLY A 549 -53.77 19.03 -30.00
C GLY A 549 -52.26 19.04 -30.20
N GLY A 550 -51.69 17.97 -30.77
CA GLY A 550 -50.28 17.90 -31.11
C GLY A 550 -49.95 18.49 -32.48
N ILE A 551 -48.72 18.24 -32.95
CA ILE A 551 -48.18 18.83 -34.18
C ILE A 551 -47.99 17.82 -35.31
N TRP A 552 -48.11 16.52 -35.01
CA TRP A 552 -47.81 15.45 -35.94
C TRP A 552 -49.06 14.96 -36.68
N PRO A 553 -48.96 14.52 -37.95
CA PRO A 553 -50.01 13.71 -38.53
C PRO A 553 -50.17 12.41 -37.73
N MET A 554 -51.32 11.74 -37.85
CA MET A 554 -51.46 10.37 -37.36
C MET A 554 -50.41 9.48 -38.04
N HIS A 555 -49.55 8.84 -37.24
CA HIS A 555 -48.47 7.98 -37.69
C HIS A 555 -48.20 6.88 -36.65
N CYS A 556 -47.58 5.79 -37.07
CA CYS A 556 -47.16 4.66 -36.24
C CYS A 556 -48.27 4.17 -35.29
N ILE A 557 -49.53 4.17 -35.77
CA ILE A 557 -50.67 3.71 -34.98
C ILE A 557 -50.55 2.19 -34.77
N THR A 558 -50.67 1.75 -33.52
CA THR A 558 -50.66 0.35 -33.12
C THR A 558 -51.55 -0.53 -34.00
N GLY A 559 -50.97 -1.60 -34.55
CA GLY A 559 -51.67 -2.57 -35.40
C GLY A 559 -51.87 -2.13 -36.86
N THR A 560 -51.28 -1.01 -37.28
CA THR A 560 -51.24 -0.59 -38.69
C THR A 560 -49.90 -0.92 -39.33
N ARG A 561 -49.86 -1.03 -40.67
CA ARG A 561 -48.60 -1.18 -41.43
C ARG A 561 -47.61 -0.05 -41.12
N GLY A 562 -48.11 1.16 -40.84
CA GLY A 562 -47.28 2.32 -40.55
C GLY A 562 -46.37 2.14 -39.33
N ALA A 563 -46.84 1.38 -38.33
CA ALA A 563 -46.10 1.05 -37.10
C ALA A 563 -45.18 -0.17 -37.24
N GLU A 564 -45.18 -0.86 -38.39
CA GLU A 564 -44.33 -2.01 -38.61
C GLU A 564 -42.91 -1.57 -38.99
N ILE A 565 -41.90 -2.27 -38.46
CA ILE A 565 -40.49 -2.12 -38.85
C ILE A 565 -40.33 -2.50 -40.33
N GLU A 566 -39.51 -1.75 -41.07
CA GLU A 566 -39.21 -2.03 -42.48
C GLU A 566 -38.81 -3.50 -42.70
N GLU A 567 -39.33 -4.13 -43.75
CA GLU A 567 -39.22 -5.59 -43.98
C GLU A 567 -37.77 -6.10 -43.97
N GLY A 568 -36.82 -5.30 -44.47
CA GLY A 568 -35.40 -5.64 -44.47
C GLY A 568 -34.71 -5.61 -43.10
N LEU A 569 -35.35 -5.02 -42.09
CA LEU A 569 -34.89 -4.92 -40.71
C LEU A 569 -35.72 -5.77 -39.74
N ALA A 570 -36.98 -6.06 -40.07
CA ALA A 570 -37.92 -6.81 -39.21
C ALA A 570 -37.39 -8.17 -38.76
N GLY A 571 -36.57 -8.85 -39.57
CA GLY A 571 -35.98 -10.15 -39.20
C GLY A 571 -34.94 -10.09 -38.07
N TYR A 572 -34.47 -8.91 -37.68
CA TYR A 572 -33.56 -8.70 -36.54
C TYR A 572 -34.31 -8.29 -35.26
N ALA A 573 -35.58 -7.90 -35.37
CA ALA A 573 -36.39 -7.48 -34.25
C ALA A 573 -36.97 -8.71 -33.51
N THR A 574 -36.86 -8.70 -32.18
CA THR A 574 -37.48 -9.68 -31.29
C THR A 574 -38.24 -8.95 -30.19
N GLU A 575 -39.18 -9.63 -29.53
CA GLU A 575 -39.94 -9.03 -28.42
C GLU A 575 -39.02 -8.51 -27.29
N GLU A 576 -37.89 -9.18 -27.04
CA GLU A 576 -36.93 -8.79 -26.00
C GLU A 576 -36.05 -7.59 -26.40
N LEU A 577 -35.84 -7.37 -27.69
CA LEU A 577 -34.94 -6.34 -28.22
C LEU A 577 -35.69 -5.19 -28.92
N THR A 578 -37.02 -5.13 -28.79
CA THR A 578 -37.86 -4.09 -29.38
C THR A 578 -38.56 -3.32 -28.26
N PHE A 579 -38.35 -2.01 -28.24
CA PHE A 579 -38.80 -1.09 -27.20
C PHE A 579 -39.79 -0.10 -27.82
N TYR A 580 -40.99 -0.03 -27.26
CA TYR A 580 -42.07 0.79 -27.78
C TYR A 580 -42.18 2.06 -26.93
N LYS A 581 -42.19 3.22 -27.59
CA LYS A 581 -42.44 4.54 -26.99
C LYS A 581 -43.74 5.14 -27.55
N GLY A 582 -44.39 5.98 -26.76
CA GLY A 582 -45.63 6.67 -27.15
C GLY A 582 -46.91 5.85 -26.98
N GLU A 583 -46.90 4.80 -26.16
CA GLU A 583 -48.10 3.97 -25.92
C GLU A 583 -49.14 4.64 -24.99
N ASP A 584 -48.72 5.60 -24.16
CA ASP A 584 -49.63 6.39 -23.32
C ASP A 584 -50.22 7.57 -24.10
N ALA A 585 -51.53 7.55 -24.35
CA ALA A 585 -52.20 8.57 -25.16
C ALA A 585 -51.97 10.02 -24.66
N GLY A 586 -51.70 10.22 -23.37
CA GLY A 586 -51.53 11.55 -22.77
C GLY A 586 -50.11 12.12 -22.80
N THR A 587 -49.11 11.34 -23.20
CA THR A 587 -47.69 11.70 -23.00
C THR A 587 -46.89 11.54 -24.29
N GLU A 588 -46.37 12.66 -24.80
CA GLU A 588 -45.40 12.66 -25.90
C GLU A 588 -44.04 12.13 -25.42
N GLN A 589 -43.43 11.23 -26.20
CA GLN A 589 -42.13 10.62 -25.89
C GLN A 589 -41.23 10.64 -27.14
N TYR A 590 -39.96 10.93 -26.96
CA TYR A 590 -38.98 11.03 -28.05
C TYR A 590 -37.78 10.11 -27.85
N SER A 591 -37.31 9.93 -26.62
CA SER A 591 -36.13 9.12 -26.32
C SER A 591 -36.47 7.64 -26.21
N GLY A 592 -35.57 6.77 -26.70
CA GLY A 592 -35.68 5.33 -26.48
C GLY A 592 -35.62 4.92 -25.00
N PHE A 593 -35.14 5.79 -24.10
CA PHE A 593 -35.17 5.57 -22.65
C PHE A 593 -36.59 5.69 -22.06
N GLU A 594 -37.51 6.31 -22.80
CA GLU A 594 -38.91 6.45 -22.40
C GLU A 594 -39.77 5.25 -22.84
N GLY A 595 -39.20 4.39 -23.69
CA GLY A 595 -39.84 3.18 -24.17
C GLY A 595 -39.50 1.93 -23.35
N ALA A 596 -40.37 0.93 -23.44
CA ALA A 596 -40.19 -0.37 -22.80
C ALA A 596 -40.51 -1.50 -23.78
N ASN A 597 -39.90 -2.66 -23.57
CA ASN A 597 -40.28 -3.87 -24.31
C ASN A 597 -41.56 -4.49 -23.72
N THR A 598 -42.06 -5.57 -24.33
CA THR A 598 -43.31 -6.24 -23.88
C THR A 598 -43.24 -6.81 -22.46
N SER A 599 -42.03 -6.95 -21.89
CA SER A 599 -41.81 -7.39 -20.51
C SER A 599 -41.69 -6.22 -19.52
N GLY A 600 -41.77 -4.98 -19.99
CA GLY A 600 -41.63 -3.77 -19.17
C GLY A 600 -40.18 -3.37 -18.86
N GLU A 601 -39.20 -3.97 -19.54
CA GLU A 601 -37.79 -3.63 -19.41
C GLU A 601 -37.45 -2.42 -20.31
N THR A 602 -36.66 -1.47 -19.79
CA THR A 602 -36.25 -0.28 -20.55
C THR A 602 -35.04 -0.56 -21.44
N LEU A 603 -34.76 0.35 -22.38
CA LEU A 603 -33.58 0.28 -23.22
C LEU A 603 -32.28 0.22 -22.41
N ASP A 604 -32.17 1.03 -21.34
CA ASP A 604 -30.99 1.08 -20.47
C ASP A 604 -30.80 -0.24 -19.72
N ASP A 605 -31.87 -0.79 -19.13
CA ASP A 605 -31.83 -2.08 -18.45
C ASP A 605 -31.24 -3.17 -19.35
N LYS A 606 -31.70 -3.22 -20.61
CA LYS A 606 -31.21 -4.21 -21.58
C LYS A 606 -29.76 -3.99 -21.99
N LEU A 607 -29.37 -2.74 -22.23
CA LEU A 607 -27.98 -2.40 -22.57
C LEU A 607 -27.02 -2.75 -21.41
N GLN A 608 -27.44 -2.54 -20.16
CA GLN A 608 -26.69 -2.95 -18.95
C GLN A 608 -26.61 -4.47 -18.83
N GLU A 609 -27.72 -5.20 -19.04
CA GLU A 609 -27.75 -6.67 -19.02
C GLU A 609 -26.75 -7.27 -20.02
N LEU A 610 -26.72 -6.70 -21.24
CA LEU A 610 -25.82 -7.11 -22.31
C LEU A 610 -24.37 -6.65 -22.08
N GLY A 611 -24.07 -5.88 -21.02
CA GLY A 611 -22.73 -5.38 -20.72
C GLY A 611 -22.21 -4.39 -21.77
N VAL A 612 -23.11 -3.68 -22.46
CA VAL A 612 -22.79 -2.77 -23.55
C VAL A 612 -22.08 -1.54 -22.99
N ARG A 613 -21.05 -1.07 -23.71
CA ARG A 613 -20.30 0.14 -23.35
C ARG A 613 -20.27 1.17 -24.48
N ARG A 614 -20.44 0.71 -25.71
CA ARG A 614 -20.52 1.53 -26.93
C ARG A 614 -21.82 1.26 -27.67
N VAL A 615 -22.50 2.32 -28.07
CA VAL A 615 -23.77 2.23 -28.80
C VAL A 615 -23.64 2.93 -30.14
N TYR A 616 -23.87 2.19 -31.22
CA TYR A 616 -24.06 2.75 -32.55
C TYR A 616 -25.52 3.10 -32.73
N VAL A 617 -25.83 4.29 -33.23
CA VAL A 617 -27.20 4.76 -33.41
C VAL A 617 -27.46 5.06 -34.88
N SER A 618 -28.58 4.54 -35.40
CA SER A 618 -29.15 4.90 -36.71
C SER A 618 -30.65 5.07 -36.58
N GLY A 619 -31.29 5.74 -37.52
CA GLY A 619 -32.75 5.84 -37.50
C GLY A 619 -33.29 7.08 -38.18
N ILE A 620 -34.55 7.38 -37.90
CA ILE A 620 -35.31 8.43 -38.57
C ILE A 620 -35.71 9.51 -37.54
N ALA A 621 -36.00 10.72 -38.03
CA ALA A 621 -36.22 11.93 -37.23
C ALA A 621 -34.98 12.33 -36.40
N THR A 622 -33.88 12.62 -37.10
CA THR A 622 -32.57 12.98 -36.52
C THR A 622 -32.67 14.05 -35.43
N GLU A 623 -33.45 15.10 -35.70
CA GLU A 623 -33.61 16.29 -34.89
C GLU A 623 -34.59 16.12 -33.70
N TYR A 624 -35.25 14.96 -33.62
CA TYR A 624 -36.17 14.57 -32.55
C TYR A 624 -35.68 13.29 -31.86
N CYS A 625 -36.22 12.13 -32.24
CA CYS A 625 -36.05 10.86 -31.52
C CYS A 625 -34.59 10.40 -31.42
N ILE A 626 -33.81 10.57 -32.50
CA ILE A 626 -32.38 10.23 -32.51
C ILE A 626 -31.61 11.10 -31.52
N LYS A 627 -31.79 12.42 -31.59
CA LYS A 627 -31.09 13.36 -30.72
C LYS A 627 -31.45 13.13 -29.25
N ALA A 628 -32.72 12.90 -28.94
CA ALA A 628 -33.17 12.60 -27.59
C ALA A 628 -32.52 11.31 -27.06
N THR A 629 -32.62 10.22 -27.84
CA THR A 629 -32.03 8.93 -27.49
C THR A 629 -30.51 9.01 -27.30
N CYS A 630 -29.80 9.68 -28.21
CA CYS A 630 -28.35 9.86 -28.10
C CYS A 630 -27.94 10.67 -26.88
N SER A 631 -28.74 11.69 -26.52
CA SER A 631 -28.48 12.53 -25.34
C SER A 631 -28.59 11.71 -24.05
N ASP A 632 -29.62 10.87 -23.94
CA ASP A 632 -29.82 10.00 -22.77
C ASP A 632 -28.77 8.89 -22.69
N LEU A 633 -28.41 8.27 -23.82
CA LEU A 633 -27.29 7.31 -23.88
C LEU A 633 -25.98 7.93 -23.36
N LEU A 634 -25.68 9.16 -23.78
CA LEU A 634 -24.48 9.86 -23.32
C LEU A 634 -24.57 10.19 -21.82
N ALA A 635 -25.74 10.64 -21.36
CA ALA A 635 -25.98 10.95 -19.94
C ALA A 635 -25.89 9.71 -19.04
N ALA A 636 -26.29 8.54 -19.55
CA ALA A 636 -26.16 7.24 -18.89
C ALA A 636 -24.72 6.68 -18.92
N GLY A 637 -23.80 7.33 -19.65
CA GLY A 637 -22.37 7.01 -19.63
C GLY A 637 -21.89 6.08 -20.75
N TYR A 638 -22.70 5.87 -21.79
CA TYR A 638 -22.30 5.10 -22.97
C TYR A 638 -21.41 5.91 -23.91
N GLU A 639 -20.49 5.25 -24.60
CA GLU A 639 -19.82 5.82 -25.76
C GLU A 639 -20.76 5.76 -26.96
N VAL A 640 -21.21 6.91 -27.46
CA VAL A 640 -22.21 6.98 -28.54
C VAL A 640 -21.54 7.28 -29.88
N CYS A 641 -21.85 6.46 -30.88
CA CYS A 641 -21.43 6.61 -32.27
C CYS A 641 -22.66 6.76 -33.17
N LEU A 642 -22.77 7.86 -33.90
CA LEU A 642 -23.89 8.13 -34.80
C LEU A 642 -23.51 7.75 -36.23
N LEU A 643 -24.29 6.86 -36.86
CA LEU A 643 -24.08 6.40 -38.24
C LEU A 643 -24.69 7.41 -39.21
N THR A 644 -23.91 8.39 -39.67
CA THR A 644 -24.43 9.58 -40.35
C THR A 644 -25.07 9.28 -41.72
N ASP A 645 -24.63 8.21 -42.37
CA ASP A 645 -25.19 7.71 -43.63
C ASP A 645 -26.50 6.92 -43.45
N ALA A 646 -26.81 6.53 -42.21
CA ALA A 646 -28.00 5.79 -41.81
C ALA A 646 -29.02 6.65 -41.04
N LEU A 647 -29.08 7.95 -41.36
CA LEU A 647 -30.02 8.91 -40.79
C LEU A 647 -31.03 9.44 -41.80
N ALA A 648 -32.23 9.71 -41.30
CA ALA A 648 -33.29 10.43 -42.00
C ALA A 648 -33.87 11.53 -41.10
N TYR A 649 -34.53 12.51 -41.71
CA TYR A 649 -34.95 13.74 -41.02
C TYR A 649 -36.27 14.29 -41.54
N VAL A 650 -36.97 15.03 -40.68
CA VAL A 650 -38.23 15.70 -41.02
C VAL A 650 -37.94 17.02 -41.74
N ASP A 651 -36.95 17.77 -41.24
CA ASP A 651 -36.51 19.07 -41.74
C ASP A 651 -34.98 19.15 -41.87
N GLU A 652 -34.49 19.66 -43.00
CA GLU A 652 -33.05 19.68 -43.32
C GLU A 652 -32.26 20.64 -42.41
N ASP A 653 -32.79 21.84 -42.14
CA ASP A 653 -32.16 22.80 -41.25
C ASP A 653 -32.09 22.26 -39.80
N GLY A 654 -33.16 21.60 -39.35
CA GLY A 654 -33.23 20.89 -38.08
C GLY A 654 -32.19 19.77 -37.97
N HIS A 655 -32.05 18.96 -39.02
CA HIS A 655 -31.08 17.86 -39.10
C HIS A 655 -29.63 18.33 -38.95
N GLU A 656 -29.21 19.33 -39.75
CA GLU A 656 -27.84 19.85 -39.71
C GLU A 656 -27.50 20.42 -38.32
N LYS A 657 -28.45 21.13 -37.73
CA LYS A 657 -28.31 21.68 -36.38
C LYS A 657 -28.18 20.57 -35.33
N ALA A 658 -29.00 19.53 -35.42
CA ALA A 658 -28.96 18.40 -34.49
C ALA A 658 -27.63 17.65 -34.56
N ILE A 659 -27.08 17.42 -35.76
CA ILE A 659 -25.75 16.82 -35.93
C ILE A 659 -24.66 17.67 -35.26
N ALA A 660 -24.65 18.98 -35.53
CA ALA A 660 -23.66 19.88 -34.94
C ALA A 660 -23.73 19.93 -33.40
N GLU A 661 -24.94 19.89 -32.84
CA GLU A 661 -25.15 19.83 -31.39
C GLU A 661 -24.65 18.50 -30.80
N MET A 662 -24.98 17.36 -31.44
CA MET A 662 -24.53 16.04 -30.98
C MET A 662 -23.01 15.86 -31.06
N ASP A 663 -22.36 16.36 -32.12
CA ASP A 663 -20.89 16.39 -32.24
C ASP A 663 -20.27 17.24 -31.11
N GLY A 664 -20.86 18.41 -30.82
CA GLY A 664 -20.47 19.27 -29.71
C GLY A 664 -20.64 18.65 -28.31
N MET A 665 -21.55 17.68 -28.17
CA MET A 665 -21.74 16.89 -26.94
C MET A 665 -20.70 15.77 -26.77
N GLY A 666 -19.90 15.48 -27.80
CA GLY A 666 -18.89 14.42 -27.77
C GLY A 666 -19.35 13.09 -28.35
N ILE A 667 -20.47 13.06 -29.08
CA ILE A 667 -20.92 11.89 -29.84
C ILE A 667 -20.06 11.76 -31.10
N LYS A 668 -19.58 10.54 -31.39
CA LYS A 668 -18.73 10.31 -32.57
C LYS A 668 -19.57 10.19 -33.84
N MET A 669 -19.35 11.08 -34.81
CA MET A 669 -19.96 10.99 -36.14
C MET A 669 -19.19 10.00 -37.01
N LEU A 670 -19.85 8.97 -37.54
CA LEU A 670 -19.26 7.91 -38.36
C LEU A 670 -19.82 7.86 -39.78
#